data_AF-A0A9E3TDS5-F1
#
_entry.id   AF-A0A9E3TDS5-F1
#
_cell.length_a   1.000
_cell.length_b   1.000
_cell.length_c   1.000
_cell.angle_alpha   90.00
_cell.angle_beta   90.00
_cell.angle_gamma   90.00
#
_symmetry.space_group_name_H-M   'P 1'
#
loop_
_entity.id
_entity.type
_entity.pdbx_description
1 polymer ?
#
loop_
_entity_poly.entity_id
_entity_poly.type
_entity_poly.pdbx_seq_one_letter_code
_entity_poly.pdbx_strand_id
1 'polypeptide(L)'
;MHIPDSAVSPATSLLAGAAMVPIWYAASRRLVAELSTRRVPLLAAGAAFCFTIMMFNLPVPGGTTVHAVGGVLLAVLLGPWAAVMGMTVTLAIQALFFADGGVLAIGANCLAMAFTMPMAGYAAYRLAAGRAPAGSRRRAAAAGIGAYVGVNAAALITAVLLGVQPALYHDAAGHALYFPLGLAVTVPAMLIAHLTVAGIGEAVLTTVAVRYLQKARVPLADPPADGAEAPRLGVEWLLAGLGALIALTPLGLLAKGPAWGEWSLEELLARVGYVPSGLVAAERHGIRGFDLLPGYLGDRGPLAYLLSGLLGALVVAALLYASGRLLARSRRVSRGRTPPGPGATGIPEAFPAWLRTGASAAGGRETRRPARLRSTLGGRDFVERSLADLSESARTALVSETWSRRDGLLQRLDPRAKVVALLGFVVLTAFLRNPWTLSALVLLVTALAALSRIPLGALHRRVWLSMPLAAGAVTLPAALSAVTPGRALVVLSRDPYLAITAPGLAQAGLLALRVGVALSFVVLLALTTPWNDLMRGLRVLGVPRPFLTVLAMTYRYLGVLSHAAYETFIARRSRTVGPARARDGRGFLGGAAGGLLGKTLALGEEVHAAMIARGFAGDARSLAALRFEAADAAWLATMALIAALAAFWGALG
;
A
#
# COMPACT_ATOMS: atom_id res chain seq x y z
N MET A 1 -6.11 -20.25 -9.08
CA MET A 1 -7.31 -19.91 -9.87
C MET A 1 -7.28 -18.47 -10.39
N HIS A 2 -6.11 -17.81 -10.37
CA HIS A 2 -5.90 -16.51 -11.00
C HIS A 2 -5.96 -16.68 -12.52
N ILE A 3 -6.67 -15.77 -13.19
CA ILE A 3 -6.83 -15.72 -14.64
C ILE A 3 -5.83 -14.69 -15.18
N PRO A 4 -4.90 -15.07 -16.06
CA PRO A 4 -3.99 -14.14 -16.73
C PRO A 4 -4.69 -13.38 -17.86
N ASP A 5 -4.13 -12.23 -18.26
CA ASP A 5 -4.71 -11.37 -19.31
C ASP A 5 -4.81 -12.05 -20.68
N SER A 6 -3.93 -13.02 -20.95
CA SER A 6 -3.90 -13.79 -22.19
C SER A 6 -4.98 -14.87 -22.26
N ALA A 7 -5.54 -15.30 -21.13
CA ALA A 7 -6.46 -16.42 -21.08
C ALA A 7 -7.91 -16.04 -21.39
N VAL A 8 -8.30 -14.77 -21.25
CA VAL A 8 -9.69 -14.33 -21.47
C VAL A 8 -9.75 -13.18 -22.46
N SER A 9 -10.80 -13.16 -23.28
CA SER A 9 -10.99 -12.09 -24.24
C SER A 9 -11.21 -10.73 -23.56
N PRO A 10 -10.84 -9.61 -24.21
CA PRO A 10 -11.15 -8.27 -23.72
C PRO A 10 -12.64 -8.06 -23.45
N ALA A 11 -13.52 -8.67 -24.25
CA ALA A 11 -14.96 -8.61 -24.03
C ALA A 11 -15.37 -9.35 -22.75
N THR A 12 -14.81 -10.54 -22.48
CA THR A 12 -15.06 -11.27 -21.22
C THR A 12 -14.56 -10.48 -20.02
N SER A 13 -13.35 -9.91 -20.11
CA SER A 13 -12.76 -9.06 -19.08
C SER A 13 -13.59 -7.81 -18.81
N LEU A 14 -14.07 -7.14 -19.87
CA LEU A 14 -14.92 -5.97 -19.75
C LEU A 14 -16.27 -6.30 -19.11
N LEU A 15 -16.91 -7.41 -19.51
CA LEU A 15 -18.18 -7.86 -18.94
C LEU A 15 -18.04 -8.21 -17.45
N ALA A 16 -16.98 -8.94 -17.08
CA ALA A 16 -16.70 -9.25 -15.69
C ALA A 16 -16.39 -7.99 -14.87
N GLY A 17 -15.64 -7.04 -15.44
CA GLY A 17 -15.40 -5.73 -14.85
C GLY A 17 -16.70 -4.95 -14.65
N ALA A 18 -17.55 -4.87 -15.67
CA ALA A 18 -18.86 -4.21 -15.62
C ALA A 18 -19.77 -4.83 -14.56
N ALA A 19 -19.77 -6.15 -14.41
CA ALA A 19 -20.50 -6.85 -13.34
C ALA A 19 -19.94 -6.51 -11.94
N MET A 20 -18.63 -6.32 -11.82
CA MET A 20 -17.98 -5.98 -10.55
C MET A 20 -18.16 -4.51 -10.14
N VAL A 21 -18.38 -3.58 -11.07
CA VAL A 21 -18.61 -2.15 -10.74
C VAL A 21 -19.75 -1.93 -9.72
N PRO A 22 -20.99 -2.45 -9.91
CA PRO A 22 -22.05 -2.29 -8.92
C PRO A 22 -21.74 -3.04 -7.63
N ILE A 23 -21.01 -4.16 -7.68
CA ILE A 23 -20.59 -4.92 -6.51
C ILE A 23 -19.59 -4.10 -5.67
N TRP A 24 -18.58 -3.50 -6.28
CA TRP A 24 -17.63 -2.61 -5.61
C TRP A 24 -18.31 -1.37 -5.05
N TYR A 25 -19.27 -0.81 -5.77
CA TYR A 25 -20.08 0.29 -5.26
C TYR A 25 -20.87 -0.12 -4.01
N ALA A 26 -21.57 -1.27 -4.04
CA ALA A 26 -22.31 -1.78 -2.89
C ALA A 26 -21.38 -2.13 -1.72
N ALA A 27 -20.27 -2.81 -2.02
CA ALA A 27 -19.27 -3.24 -1.05
C ALA A 27 -18.61 -2.04 -0.38
N SER A 28 -18.20 -1.01 -1.13
CA SER A 28 -17.64 0.22 -0.56
C SER A 28 -18.64 0.96 0.32
N ARG A 29 -19.91 1.06 -0.09
CA ARG A 29 -20.96 1.68 0.73
C ARG A 29 -21.22 0.92 2.03
N ARG A 30 -21.26 -0.41 2.00
CA ARG A 30 -21.41 -1.24 3.21
C ARG A 30 -20.14 -1.34 4.05
N LEU A 31 -18.97 -1.27 3.43
CA LEU A 31 -17.68 -1.17 4.11
C LEU A 31 -17.64 0.10 4.95
N VAL A 32 -17.97 1.23 4.34
CA VAL A 32 -18.20 2.48 5.06
C VAL A 32 -19.29 2.21 6.10
N ALA A 33 -20.43 1.67 5.68
CA ALA A 33 -21.55 1.08 6.44
C ALA A 33 -21.25 0.47 7.84
N GLU A 34 -20.20 -0.32 7.92
CA GLU A 34 -20.04 -1.33 8.97
C GLU A 34 -18.66 -1.25 9.65
N LEU A 35 -17.63 -0.68 9.00
CA LEU A 35 -16.32 -0.52 9.62
C LEU A 35 -16.24 0.72 10.51
N SER A 36 -16.04 0.45 11.81
CA SER A 36 -15.45 1.42 12.74
C SER A 36 -13.94 1.53 12.49
N THR A 37 -13.33 2.67 12.85
CA THR A 37 -11.87 2.89 12.78
C THR A 37 -11.06 1.77 13.46
N ARG A 38 -11.67 1.08 14.44
CA ARG A 38 -11.04 -0.02 15.18
C ARG A 38 -10.92 -1.32 14.37
N ARG A 39 -11.75 -1.54 13.35
CA ARG A 39 -11.75 -2.77 12.52
C ARG A 39 -10.86 -2.66 11.26
N VAL A 40 -10.39 -1.46 10.93
CA VAL A 40 -9.53 -1.23 9.75
C VAL A 40 -8.19 -1.99 9.82
N PRO A 41 -7.45 -2.01 10.95
CA PRO A 41 -6.23 -2.81 11.05
C PRO A 41 -6.49 -4.31 10.90
N LEU A 42 -7.62 -4.80 11.39
CA LEU A 42 -8.03 -6.20 11.26
C LEU A 42 -8.30 -6.56 9.79
N LEU A 43 -8.95 -5.66 9.04
CA LEU A 43 -9.15 -5.79 7.60
C LEU A 43 -7.83 -5.80 6.84
N ALA A 44 -6.94 -4.86 7.13
CA ALA A 44 -5.64 -4.75 6.49
C ALA A 44 -4.79 -6.01 6.72
N ALA A 45 -4.76 -6.51 7.95
CA ALA A 45 -3.96 -7.68 8.29
C ALA A 45 -4.59 -8.99 7.81
N GLY A 46 -5.94 -9.08 7.79
CA GLY A 46 -6.64 -10.21 7.19
C GLY A 46 -6.47 -10.27 5.66
N ALA A 47 -6.46 -9.13 4.99
CA ALA A 47 -6.17 -9.07 3.55
C ALA A 47 -4.70 -9.37 3.23
N ALA A 48 -3.76 -8.95 4.08
CA ALA A 48 -2.36 -9.36 3.97
C ALA A 48 -2.18 -10.87 4.20
N PHE A 49 -2.93 -11.47 5.14
CA PHE A 49 -2.98 -12.92 5.30
C PHE A 49 -3.50 -13.62 4.02
N CYS A 50 -4.58 -13.10 3.42
CA CYS A 50 -5.11 -13.62 2.17
C CYS A 50 -4.09 -13.50 1.02
N PHE A 51 -3.38 -12.38 0.93
CA PHE A 51 -2.28 -12.20 -0.02
C PHE A 51 -1.22 -13.30 0.14
N THR A 52 -0.72 -13.47 1.36
CA THR A 52 0.38 -14.41 1.63
C THR A 52 -0.04 -15.86 1.37
N ILE A 53 -1.28 -16.25 1.70
CA ILE A 53 -1.70 -17.64 1.47
C ILE A 53 -1.93 -17.94 -0.02
N MET A 54 -2.32 -16.96 -0.82
CA MET A 54 -2.48 -17.15 -2.27
C MET A 54 -1.15 -17.36 -3.00
N MET A 55 -0.02 -17.02 -2.38
CA MET A 55 1.31 -17.33 -2.90
C MET A 55 1.63 -18.84 -2.87
N PHE A 56 0.86 -19.66 -2.15
CA PHE A 56 1.04 -21.11 -2.16
C PHE A 56 0.18 -21.74 -3.24
N ASN A 57 0.60 -21.60 -4.49
CA ASN A 57 -0.15 -22.11 -5.63
C ASN A 57 0.55 -23.26 -6.36
N LEU A 58 -0.25 -24.16 -6.92
CA LEU A 58 0.19 -25.29 -7.72
C LEU A 58 -0.47 -25.19 -9.10
N PRO A 59 0.24 -25.52 -10.20
CA PRO A 59 -0.36 -25.53 -11.53
C PRO A 59 -1.39 -26.65 -11.66
N VAL A 60 -2.52 -26.35 -12.34
CA VAL A 60 -3.61 -27.32 -12.57
C VAL A 60 -3.72 -27.64 -14.06
N PRO A 61 -3.32 -28.83 -14.50
CA PRO A 61 -3.53 -29.29 -15.86
C PRO A 61 -4.98 -29.19 -16.30
N GLY A 62 -5.23 -28.41 -17.34
CA GLY A 62 -6.57 -28.15 -17.90
C GLY A 62 -7.23 -26.86 -17.41
N GLY A 63 -6.60 -26.12 -16.49
CA GLY A 63 -7.15 -24.91 -15.88
C GLY A 63 -6.09 -23.81 -15.71
N THR A 64 -5.94 -23.30 -14.49
CA THR A 64 -4.91 -22.31 -14.11
C THR A 64 -4.04 -22.83 -12.97
N THR A 65 -4.39 -22.47 -11.74
CA THR A 65 -3.69 -22.86 -10.52
C THR A 65 -4.69 -23.27 -9.44
N VAL A 66 -4.21 -24.00 -8.43
CA VAL A 66 -4.94 -24.37 -7.21
C VAL A 66 -4.20 -23.81 -6.00
N HIS A 67 -4.93 -23.16 -5.10
CA HIS A 67 -4.40 -22.60 -3.86
C HIS A 67 -5.52 -22.30 -2.86
N ALA A 68 -5.15 -22.18 -1.59
CA ALA A 68 -5.98 -21.55 -0.57
C ALA A 68 -6.04 -20.03 -0.78
N VAL A 69 -7.05 -19.37 -0.23
CA VAL A 69 -7.34 -17.94 -0.48
C VAL A 69 -7.65 -17.17 0.80
N GLY A 70 -8.37 -17.75 1.76
CA GLY A 70 -8.73 -17.09 3.03
C GLY A 70 -9.92 -16.13 2.94
N GLY A 71 -10.59 -16.02 1.79
CA GLY A 71 -11.68 -15.05 1.58
C GLY A 71 -12.90 -15.29 2.49
N VAL A 72 -13.23 -16.54 2.78
CA VAL A 72 -14.33 -16.88 3.70
C VAL A 72 -13.96 -16.66 5.15
N LEU A 73 -12.70 -16.94 5.55
CA LEU A 73 -12.19 -16.58 6.87
C LEU A 73 -12.32 -15.07 7.11
N LEU A 74 -11.94 -14.26 6.12
CA LEU A 74 -12.09 -12.80 6.18
C LEU A 74 -13.56 -12.39 6.30
N ALA A 75 -14.47 -13.06 5.59
CA ALA A 75 -15.91 -12.81 5.65
C ALA A 75 -16.52 -13.15 7.02
N VAL A 76 -16.11 -14.26 7.63
CA VAL A 76 -16.55 -14.67 8.97
C VAL A 76 -16.07 -13.69 10.04
N LEU A 77 -14.90 -13.06 9.86
CA LEU A 77 -14.33 -12.14 10.84
C LEU A 77 -14.85 -10.71 10.72
N LEU A 78 -15.03 -10.21 9.49
CA LEU A 78 -15.31 -8.79 9.24
C LEU A 78 -16.64 -8.52 8.54
N GLY A 79 -17.30 -9.56 8.07
CA GLY A 79 -18.49 -9.49 7.25
C GLY A 79 -18.14 -9.68 5.77
N PRO A 80 -19.08 -10.21 4.97
CA PRO A 80 -18.80 -10.63 3.61
C PRO A 80 -18.47 -9.43 2.70
N TRP A 81 -19.08 -8.26 2.91
CA TRP A 81 -18.78 -7.04 2.14
C TRP A 81 -17.41 -6.45 2.45
N ALA A 82 -16.97 -6.57 3.71
CA ALA A 82 -15.62 -6.18 4.08
C ALA A 82 -14.58 -7.10 3.44
N ALA A 83 -14.87 -8.41 3.38
CA ALA A 83 -14.06 -9.37 2.67
C ALA A 83 -13.98 -9.08 1.17
N VAL A 84 -15.08 -8.71 0.50
CA VAL A 84 -15.05 -8.32 -0.93
C VAL A 84 -14.06 -7.20 -1.19
N MET A 85 -14.09 -6.15 -0.36
CA MET A 85 -13.17 -5.02 -0.53
C MET A 85 -11.73 -5.38 -0.18
N GLY A 86 -11.52 -6.13 0.91
CA GLY A 86 -10.19 -6.60 1.31
C GLY A 86 -9.54 -7.46 0.22
N MET A 87 -10.29 -8.45 -0.28
CA MET A 87 -9.85 -9.33 -1.37
C MET A 87 -9.63 -8.58 -2.68
N THR A 88 -10.49 -7.62 -3.04
CA THR A 88 -10.30 -6.79 -4.25
C THR A 88 -8.97 -6.03 -4.20
N VAL A 89 -8.65 -5.41 -3.05
CA VAL A 89 -7.38 -4.68 -2.91
C VAL A 89 -6.19 -5.63 -2.97
N THR A 90 -6.30 -6.80 -2.34
CA THR A 90 -5.27 -7.85 -2.43
C THR A 90 -5.01 -8.27 -3.88
N LEU A 91 -6.06 -8.62 -4.63
CA LEU A 91 -5.96 -9.05 -6.03
C LEU A 91 -5.45 -7.94 -6.95
N ALA A 92 -5.86 -6.69 -6.72
CA ALA A 92 -5.36 -5.54 -7.48
C ALA A 92 -3.85 -5.36 -7.30
N ILE A 93 -3.34 -5.60 -6.08
CA ILE A 93 -1.90 -5.52 -5.80
C ILE A 93 -1.15 -6.69 -6.44
N GLN A 94 -1.70 -7.91 -6.37
CA GLN A 94 -1.15 -9.08 -7.05
C GLN A 94 -1.01 -8.85 -8.57
N ALA A 95 -2.07 -8.36 -9.21
CA ALA A 95 -2.05 -8.08 -10.65
C ALA A 95 -1.09 -6.94 -11.03
N LEU A 96 -1.10 -5.83 -10.29
CA LEU A 96 -0.32 -4.63 -10.66
C LEU A 96 1.19 -4.77 -10.36
N PHE A 97 1.54 -5.31 -9.20
CA PHE A 97 2.93 -5.29 -8.70
C PHE A 97 3.66 -6.61 -8.94
N PHE A 98 2.93 -7.72 -9.02
CA PHE A 98 3.52 -9.05 -9.03
C PHE A 98 3.09 -9.91 -10.21
N ALA A 99 2.28 -9.38 -11.12
CA ALA A 99 1.79 -10.08 -12.31
C ALA A 99 1.09 -11.43 -12.01
N ASP A 100 0.52 -11.60 -10.81
CA ASP A 100 -0.24 -12.79 -10.41
C ASP A 100 -1.72 -12.57 -10.70
N GLY A 101 -2.13 -12.99 -11.89
CA GLY A 101 -3.40 -12.62 -12.49
C GLY A 101 -3.33 -11.35 -13.35
N GLY A 102 -4.16 -11.31 -14.37
CA GLY A 102 -4.18 -10.24 -15.36
C GLY A 102 -4.73 -8.91 -14.84
N VAL A 103 -4.15 -7.79 -15.31
CA VAL A 103 -4.61 -6.44 -14.97
C VAL A 103 -5.94 -6.14 -15.67
N LEU A 104 -6.09 -6.55 -16.93
CA LEU A 104 -7.36 -6.46 -17.66
C LEU A 104 -8.37 -7.50 -17.13
N ALA A 105 -7.88 -8.68 -16.72
CA ALA A 105 -8.68 -9.74 -16.11
C ALA A 105 -9.06 -9.48 -14.63
N ILE A 106 -8.74 -8.31 -14.06
CA ILE A 106 -9.00 -8.01 -12.65
C ILE A 106 -10.48 -8.15 -12.26
N GLY A 107 -11.40 -7.81 -13.18
CA GLY A 107 -12.84 -7.99 -12.99
C GLY A 107 -13.22 -9.46 -12.85
N ALA A 108 -12.67 -10.32 -13.70
CA ALA A 108 -12.90 -11.78 -13.67
C ALA A 108 -12.34 -12.41 -12.39
N ASN A 109 -11.10 -12.04 -12.02
CA ASN A 109 -10.46 -12.50 -10.79
C ASN A 109 -11.24 -12.06 -9.54
N CYS A 110 -11.68 -10.79 -9.49
CA CYS A 110 -12.48 -10.29 -8.38
C CYS A 110 -13.87 -10.94 -8.32
N LEU A 111 -14.51 -11.20 -9.46
CA LEU A 111 -15.82 -11.86 -9.50
C LEU A 111 -15.75 -13.27 -8.90
N ALA A 112 -14.73 -14.05 -9.25
CA ALA A 112 -14.51 -15.39 -8.70
C ALA A 112 -14.09 -15.33 -7.22
N MET A 113 -12.97 -14.68 -6.90
CA MET A 113 -12.33 -14.79 -5.59
C MET A 113 -12.73 -13.72 -4.59
N ALA A 114 -12.96 -12.48 -5.03
CA ALA A 114 -13.32 -11.40 -4.11
C ALA A 114 -14.83 -11.37 -3.82
N PHE A 115 -15.69 -11.75 -4.76
CA PHE A 115 -17.13 -11.73 -4.58
C PHE A 115 -17.71 -13.12 -4.31
N THR A 116 -17.60 -14.05 -5.28
CA THR A 116 -18.31 -15.34 -5.22
C THR A 116 -17.88 -16.16 -4.01
N MET A 117 -16.57 -16.31 -3.77
CA MET A 117 -16.08 -17.09 -2.63
C MET A 117 -16.56 -16.54 -1.27
N PRO A 118 -16.33 -15.26 -0.90
CA PRO A 118 -16.80 -14.73 0.37
C PRO A 118 -18.32 -14.80 0.52
N MET A 119 -19.09 -14.55 -0.55
CA MET A 119 -20.56 -14.56 -0.48
C MET A 119 -21.12 -15.97 -0.33
N ALA A 120 -20.74 -16.89 -1.22
CA ALA A 120 -21.21 -18.27 -1.19
C ALA A 120 -20.75 -18.97 0.10
N GLY A 121 -19.49 -18.77 0.49
CA GLY A 121 -18.94 -19.37 1.69
C GLY A 121 -19.53 -18.81 2.97
N TYR A 122 -19.77 -17.50 3.06
CA TYR A 122 -20.43 -16.91 4.22
C TYR A 122 -21.91 -17.32 4.32
N ALA A 123 -22.62 -17.47 3.19
CA ALA A 123 -23.98 -18.01 3.17
C ALA A 123 -24.01 -19.46 3.68
N ALA A 124 -23.14 -20.33 3.16
CA ALA A 124 -23.00 -21.70 3.62
C ALA A 124 -22.61 -21.79 5.10
N TYR A 125 -21.70 -20.93 5.55
CA TYR A 125 -21.35 -20.78 6.96
C TYR A 125 -22.58 -20.45 7.82
N ARG A 126 -23.38 -19.46 7.44
CA ARG A 126 -24.58 -19.07 8.20
C ARG A 126 -25.62 -20.18 8.27
N LEU A 127 -25.80 -20.92 7.18
CA LEU A 127 -26.70 -22.09 7.13
C LEU A 127 -26.20 -23.21 8.06
N ALA A 128 -24.93 -23.59 7.96
CA ALA A 128 -24.34 -24.66 8.77
C ALA A 128 -24.27 -24.27 10.27
N ALA A 129 -23.93 -23.01 10.54
CA ALA A 129 -23.81 -22.49 11.89
C ALA A 129 -25.17 -22.33 12.60
N GLY A 130 -26.22 -21.96 11.87
CA GLY A 130 -27.56 -21.71 12.43
C GLY A 130 -27.51 -20.77 13.65
N ARG A 131 -28.25 -21.14 14.69
CA ARG A 131 -28.31 -20.43 15.98
C ARG A 131 -27.21 -20.83 16.98
N ALA A 132 -26.17 -21.53 16.53
CA ALA A 132 -25.11 -21.97 17.43
C ALA A 132 -24.36 -20.76 18.04
N PRO A 133 -24.02 -20.79 19.35
CA PRO A 133 -23.29 -19.73 20.01
C PRO A 133 -21.95 -19.42 19.31
N ALA A 134 -21.52 -18.16 19.34
CA ALA A 134 -20.33 -17.68 18.64
C ALA A 134 -19.04 -18.43 19.03
N GLY A 135 -18.92 -18.89 20.28
CA GLY A 135 -17.77 -19.65 20.80
C GLY A 135 -17.84 -21.18 20.58
N SER A 136 -18.92 -21.70 19.99
CA SER A 136 -19.14 -23.14 19.86
C SER A 136 -18.21 -23.78 18.83
N ARG A 137 -17.87 -25.06 19.03
CA ARG A 137 -17.12 -25.88 18.05
C ARG A 137 -17.87 -25.99 16.72
N ARG A 138 -19.21 -26.04 16.78
CA ARG A 138 -20.07 -26.01 15.59
C ARG A 138 -19.85 -24.76 14.73
N ARG A 139 -19.64 -23.59 15.34
CA ARG A 139 -19.37 -22.35 14.61
C ARG A 139 -18.04 -22.40 13.86
N ALA A 140 -17.00 -23.01 14.45
CA ALA A 140 -15.72 -23.21 13.77
C ALA A 140 -15.83 -24.23 12.62
N ALA A 141 -16.50 -25.35 12.84
CA ALA A 141 -16.74 -26.36 11.78
C ALA A 141 -17.59 -25.79 10.64
N ALA A 142 -18.62 -25.01 10.95
CA ALA A 142 -19.43 -24.32 9.95
C ALA A 142 -18.61 -23.33 9.12
N ALA A 143 -17.61 -22.67 9.72
CA ALA A 143 -16.72 -21.77 8.98
C ALA A 143 -15.83 -22.55 8.01
N GLY A 144 -15.34 -23.73 8.41
CA GLY A 144 -14.64 -24.66 7.52
C GLY A 144 -15.51 -25.14 6.34
N ILE A 145 -16.75 -25.54 6.61
CA ILE A 145 -17.72 -25.92 5.56
C ILE A 145 -17.97 -24.75 4.61
N GLY A 146 -18.17 -23.54 5.15
CA GLY A 146 -18.32 -22.34 4.35
C GLY A 146 -17.09 -22.09 3.48
N ALA A 147 -15.89 -22.27 4.01
CA ALA A 147 -14.64 -22.08 3.28
C ALA A 147 -14.50 -23.10 2.13
N TYR A 148 -14.82 -24.37 2.38
CA TYR A 148 -14.88 -25.43 1.37
C TYR A 148 -15.83 -25.08 0.22
N VAL A 149 -17.05 -24.64 0.55
CA VAL A 149 -18.06 -24.27 -0.45
C VAL A 149 -17.61 -23.03 -1.23
N GLY A 150 -17.10 -22.01 -0.54
CA GLY A 150 -16.67 -20.75 -1.15
C GLY A 150 -15.54 -20.93 -2.16
N VAL A 151 -14.49 -21.69 -1.82
CA VAL A 151 -13.34 -21.90 -2.72
C VAL A 151 -13.70 -22.73 -3.95
N ASN A 152 -14.57 -23.74 -3.80
CA ASN A 152 -15.05 -24.53 -4.93
C ASN A 152 -16.00 -23.72 -5.83
N ALA A 153 -16.83 -22.84 -5.27
CA ALA A 153 -17.66 -21.93 -6.05
C ALA A 153 -16.80 -20.94 -6.88
N ALA A 154 -15.74 -20.38 -6.29
CA ALA A 154 -14.80 -19.54 -7.04
C ALA A 154 -14.09 -20.33 -8.15
N ALA A 155 -13.62 -21.55 -7.88
CA ALA A 155 -12.99 -22.41 -8.87
C ALA A 155 -13.93 -22.73 -10.04
N LEU A 156 -15.22 -22.98 -9.77
CA LEU A 156 -16.23 -23.18 -10.80
C LEU A 156 -16.42 -21.93 -11.66
N ILE A 157 -16.54 -20.74 -11.07
CA ILE A 157 -16.66 -19.49 -11.83
C ILE A 157 -15.42 -19.28 -12.71
N THR A 158 -14.22 -19.46 -12.17
CA THR A 158 -12.98 -19.40 -12.96
C THR A 158 -13.01 -20.40 -14.12
N ALA A 159 -13.43 -21.64 -13.87
CA ALA A 159 -13.48 -22.69 -14.88
C ALA A 159 -14.48 -22.39 -16.00
N VAL A 160 -15.62 -21.79 -15.66
CA VAL A 160 -16.63 -21.35 -16.65
C VAL A 160 -16.10 -20.19 -17.49
N LEU A 161 -15.49 -19.18 -16.85
CA LEU A 161 -14.94 -18.03 -17.56
C LEU A 161 -13.86 -18.42 -18.56
N LEU A 162 -13.03 -19.42 -18.23
CA LEU A 162 -12.02 -19.99 -19.11
C LEU A 162 -12.62 -20.94 -20.17
N GLY A 163 -13.44 -21.90 -19.75
CA GLY A 163 -13.95 -22.96 -20.62
C GLY A 163 -14.96 -22.50 -21.67
N VAL A 164 -15.54 -21.31 -21.51
CA VAL A 164 -16.44 -20.68 -22.49
C VAL A 164 -15.67 -19.97 -23.61
N GLN A 165 -14.38 -19.64 -23.40
CA GLN A 165 -13.57 -18.90 -24.40
C GLN A 165 -13.55 -19.55 -25.79
N PRO A 166 -13.29 -20.86 -25.98
CA PRO A 166 -13.24 -21.44 -27.32
C PRO A 166 -14.61 -21.45 -28.01
N ALA A 167 -15.70 -21.56 -27.24
CA ALA A 167 -17.05 -21.54 -27.79
C ALA A 167 -17.46 -20.14 -28.30
N LEU A 168 -17.00 -19.07 -27.63
CA LEU A 168 -17.37 -17.69 -27.98
C LEU A 168 -16.35 -16.99 -28.89
N TYR A 169 -15.07 -17.37 -28.83
CA TYR A 169 -13.98 -16.67 -29.49
C TYR A 169 -13.09 -17.68 -30.22
N HIS A 170 -13.47 -18.02 -31.45
CA HIS A 170 -12.71 -18.88 -32.35
C HIS A 170 -12.54 -18.23 -33.73
N ASP A 171 -11.50 -18.64 -34.47
CA ASP A 171 -11.31 -18.25 -35.85
C ASP A 171 -12.22 -19.05 -36.81
N ALA A 172 -12.19 -18.73 -38.10
CA ALA A 172 -12.99 -19.42 -39.11
C ALA A 172 -12.65 -20.93 -39.25
N ALA A 173 -11.50 -21.38 -38.75
CA ALA A 173 -11.09 -22.77 -38.72
C ALA A 173 -11.49 -23.49 -37.41
N GLY A 174 -12.13 -22.79 -36.47
CA GLY A 174 -12.56 -23.32 -35.18
C GLY A 174 -11.47 -23.33 -34.10
N HIS A 175 -10.30 -22.71 -34.34
CA HIS A 175 -9.26 -22.58 -33.33
C HIS A 175 -9.60 -21.46 -32.35
N ALA A 176 -9.37 -21.70 -31.06
CA ALA A 176 -9.63 -20.72 -30.02
C ALA A 176 -8.69 -19.51 -30.14
N LEU A 177 -9.21 -18.31 -29.87
CA LEU A 177 -8.44 -17.07 -29.90
C LEU A 177 -7.73 -16.75 -28.56
N TYR A 178 -8.22 -17.32 -27.44
CA TYR A 178 -7.70 -17.10 -26.09
C TYR A 178 -7.43 -18.43 -25.38
N PHE A 179 -8.10 -18.74 -24.27
CA PHE A 179 -7.96 -20.04 -23.62
C PHE A 179 -8.48 -21.17 -24.53
N PRO A 180 -7.65 -22.21 -24.81
CA PRO A 180 -7.96 -23.17 -25.86
C PRO A 180 -8.83 -24.34 -25.42
N LEU A 181 -9.03 -24.54 -24.12
CA LEU A 181 -9.74 -25.71 -23.58
C LEU A 181 -11.19 -25.35 -23.26
N GLY A 182 -12.11 -26.23 -23.66
CA GLY A 182 -13.55 -26.06 -23.42
C GLY A 182 -14.00 -26.48 -22.03
N LEU A 183 -15.25 -26.15 -21.69
CA LEU A 183 -15.89 -26.49 -20.40
C LEU A 183 -15.71 -27.94 -19.96
N ALA A 184 -15.79 -28.90 -20.90
CA ALA A 184 -15.68 -30.33 -20.61
C ALA A 184 -14.32 -30.75 -20.02
N VAL A 185 -13.26 -29.99 -20.29
CA VAL A 185 -11.92 -30.23 -19.76
C VAL A 185 -11.66 -29.33 -18.55
N THR A 186 -12.01 -28.06 -18.67
CA THR A 186 -11.64 -27.03 -17.69
C THR A 186 -12.42 -27.14 -16.39
N VAL A 187 -13.71 -27.47 -16.44
CA VAL A 187 -14.54 -27.63 -15.24
C VAL A 187 -14.06 -28.81 -14.39
N PRO A 188 -13.87 -30.03 -14.93
CA PRO A 188 -13.30 -31.13 -14.16
C PRO A 188 -11.90 -30.82 -13.65
N ALA A 189 -11.01 -30.26 -14.47
CA ALA A 189 -9.64 -29.91 -14.06
C ALA A 189 -9.61 -29.01 -12.83
N MET A 190 -10.33 -27.89 -12.90
CA MET A 190 -10.39 -26.93 -11.80
C MET A 190 -11.13 -27.50 -10.59
N LEU A 191 -12.28 -28.14 -10.77
CA LEU A 191 -13.04 -28.68 -9.64
C LEU A 191 -12.33 -29.84 -8.95
N ILE A 192 -11.69 -30.78 -9.66
CA ILE A 192 -10.99 -31.89 -9.01
C ILE A 192 -9.87 -31.36 -8.10
N ALA A 193 -9.04 -30.45 -8.62
CA ALA A 193 -7.97 -29.86 -7.84
C ALA A 193 -8.49 -29.10 -6.60
N HIS A 194 -9.61 -28.38 -6.73
CA HIS A 194 -10.17 -27.59 -5.63
C HIS A 194 -11.03 -28.41 -4.67
N LEU A 195 -11.73 -29.45 -5.11
CA LEU A 195 -12.53 -30.32 -4.24
C LEU A 195 -11.63 -31.19 -3.36
N THR A 196 -10.48 -31.63 -3.89
CA THR A 196 -9.60 -32.59 -3.22
C THR A 196 -8.46 -31.94 -2.44
N VAL A 197 -7.86 -30.86 -2.94
CA VAL A 197 -6.67 -30.25 -2.32
C VAL A 197 -7.01 -28.90 -1.69
N ALA A 198 -7.28 -27.87 -2.50
CA ALA A 198 -7.46 -26.51 -1.96
C ALA A 198 -8.68 -26.39 -1.05
N GLY A 199 -9.78 -27.07 -1.36
CA GLY A 199 -11.00 -27.09 -0.57
C GLY A 199 -10.78 -27.62 0.82
N ILE A 200 -10.12 -28.79 0.93
CA ILE A 200 -9.78 -29.39 2.21
C ILE A 200 -8.82 -28.49 2.98
N GLY A 201 -7.77 -27.98 2.31
CA GLY A 201 -6.81 -27.05 2.92
C GLY A 201 -7.47 -25.78 3.47
N GLU A 202 -8.31 -25.12 2.68
CA GLU A 202 -9.05 -23.92 3.04
C GLU A 202 -10.03 -24.17 4.21
N ALA A 203 -10.70 -25.33 4.21
CA ALA A 203 -11.63 -25.74 5.27
C ALA A 203 -10.93 -25.99 6.60
N VAL A 204 -9.81 -26.73 6.57
CA VAL A 204 -8.98 -27.01 7.76
C VAL A 204 -8.42 -25.71 8.30
N LEU A 205 -7.80 -24.90 7.44
CA LEU A 205 -7.24 -23.61 7.82
C LEU A 205 -8.28 -22.71 8.47
N THR A 206 -9.44 -22.54 7.83
CA THR A 206 -10.50 -21.66 8.34
C THR A 206 -11.06 -22.18 9.66
N THR A 207 -11.25 -23.49 9.80
CA THR A 207 -11.70 -24.11 11.06
C THR A 207 -10.71 -23.86 12.19
N VAL A 208 -9.42 -24.10 11.94
CA VAL A 208 -8.35 -23.90 12.93
C VAL A 208 -8.23 -22.42 13.31
N ALA A 209 -8.22 -21.53 12.32
CA ALA A 209 -8.15 -20.08 12.53
C ALA A 209 -9.34 -19.58 13.35
N VAL A 210 -10.57 -19.93 12.98
CA VAL A 210 -11.77 -19.54 13.74
C VAL A 210 -11.74 -20.14 15.15
N ARG A 211 -11.31 -21.40 15.32
CA ARG A 211 -11.23 -22.02 16.65
C ARG A 211 -10.19 -21.34 17.54
N TYR A 212 -9.06 -20.95 16.98
CA TYR A 212 -8.04 -20.19 17.67
C TYR A 212 -8.55 -18.80 18.07
N LEU A 213 -9.21 -18.10 17.15
CA LEU A 213 -9.78 -16.78 17.39
C LEU A 213 -10.90 -16.81 18.44
N GLN A 214 -11.73 -17.85 18.46
CA GLN A 214 -12.70 -18.11 19.53
C GLN A 214 -12.03 -18.26 20.90
N LYS A 215 -10.92 -19.01 20.99
CA LYS A 215 -10.15 -19.15 22.24
C LYS A 215 -9.54 -17.82 22.69
N ALA A 216 -9.08 -17.01 21.73
CA ALA A 216 -8.62 -15.64 21.96
C ALA A 216 -9.76 -14.63 22.19
N ARG A 217 -11.02 -15.11 22.27
CA ARG A 217 -12.25 -14.34 22.47
C ARG A 217 -12.53 -13.28 21.40
N VAL A 218 -11.96 -13.40 20.21
CA VAL A 218 -12.16 -12.42 19.12
C VAL A 218 -13.61 -12.48 18.63
N PRO A 219 -14.32 -11.33 18.57
CA PRO A 219 -15.69 -11.31 18.08
C PRO A 219 -15.72 -11.58 16.57
N LEU A 220 -16.58 -12.51 16.16
CA LEU A 220 -16.88 -12.77 14.76
C LEU A 220 -17.84 -11.69 14.20
N ALA A 221 -18.01 -11.64 12.88
CA ALA A 221 -18.82 -10.61 12.23
C ALA A 221 -20.31 -10.68 12.54
N ASP A 222 -20.82 -11.87 12.90
CA ASP A 222 -22.22 -12.02 13.27
C ASP A 222 -22.52 -11.30 14.58
N PRO A 223 -23.72 -10.67 14.71
CA PRO A 223 -24.09 -10.00 15.94
C PRO A 223 -24.05 -11.01 17.11
N PRO A 224 -23.39 -10.67 18.23
CA PRO A 224 -23.45 -11.52 19.40
C PRO A 224 -24.91 -11.63 19.84
N ALA A 225 -25.36 -12.85 20.14
CA ALA A 225 -26.42 -13.00 21.12
C ALA A 225 -25.84 -12.42 22.42
N ASP A 226 -26.42 -11.30 22.86
CA ASP A 226 -26.14 -10.60 24.11
C ASP A 226 -24.83 -9.79 24.17
N GLY A 227 -24.99 -8.46 23.99
CA GLY A 227 -24.44 -7.38 24.84
C GLY A 227 -22.95 -7.29 25.18
N ALA A 228 -22.10 -8.23 24.79
CA ALA A 228 -20.71 -8.28 25.22
C ALA A 228 -19.85 -7.31 24.39
N GLU A 229 -19.15 -6.42 25.09
CA GLU A 229 -18.12 -5.56 24.49
C GLU A 229 -17.07 -6.40 23.77
N ALA A 230 -16.69 -5.95 22.56
CA ALA A 230 -15.64 -6.54 21.75
C ALA A 230 -14.29 -6.53 22.49
N PRO A 231 -13.69 -7.69 22.83
CA PRO A 231 -12.37 -7.72 23.44
C PRO A 231 -11.29 -7.28 22.44
N ARG A 232 -10.21 -6.74 23.00
CA ARG A 232 -9.09 -6.14 22.27
C ARG A 232 -8.22 -7.26 21.69
N LEU A 233 -8.16 -7.33 20.36
CA LEU A 233 -7.19 -8.17 19.69
C LEU A 233 -5.80 -7.57 19.93
N GLY A 234 -4.89 -8.34 20.53
CA GLY A 234 -3.48 -7.99 20.52
C GLY A 234 -2.98 -8.11 19.10
N VAL A 235 -2.69 -6.97 18.44
CA VAL A 235 -2.13 -6.91 17.08
C VAL A 235 -0.91 -7.83 16.95
N GLU A 236 -0.19 -8.04 18.04
CA GLU A 236 0.94 -8.96 18.20
C GLU A 236 0.65 -10.40 17.75
N TRP A 237 -0.53 -10.95 18.04
CA TRP A 237 -0.88 -12.34 17.66
C TRP A 237 -1.22 -12.47 16.19
N LEU A 238 -1.82 -11.43 15.61
CA LEU A 238 -2.13 -11.40 14.19
C LEU A 238 -0.85 -11.19 13.37
N LEU A 239 0.06 -10.36 13.86
CA LEU A 239 1.42 -10.23 13.32
C LEU A 239 2.24 -11.51 13.49
N ALA A 240 2.07 -12.26 14.59
CA ALA A 240 2.73 -13.55 14.79
C ALA A 240 2.22 -14.62 13.80
N GLY A 241 0.90 -14.69 13.58
CA GLY A 241 0.31 -15.58 12.57
C GLY A 241 0.74 -15.22 11.14
N LEU A 242 0.76 -13.92 10.81
CA LEU A 242 1.26 -13.44 9.53
C LEU A 242 2.77 -13.70 9.37
N GLY A 243 3.57 -13.49 10.43
CA GLY A 243 5.00 -13.77 10.44
C GLY A 243 5.32 -15.26 10.26
N ALA A 244 4.55 -16.14 10.90
CA ALA A 244 4.66 -17.58 10.70
C ALA A 244 4.31 -17.99 9.27
N LEU A 245 3.24 -17.43 8.70
CA LEU A 245 2.84 -17.71 7.33
C LEU A 245 3.88 -17.20 6.32
N ILE A 246 4.42 -16.00 6.51
CA ILE A 246 5.52 -15.46 5.72
C ILE A 246 6.72 -16.41 5.80
N ALA A 247 7.10 -16.86 7.00
CA ALA A 247 8.20 -17.84 7.17
C ALA A 247 7.96 -19.16 6.43
N LEU A 248 6.70 -19.56 6.27
CA LEU A 248 6.29 -20.77 5.55
C LEU A 248 6.19 -20.57 4.04
N THR A 249 6.14 -19.34 3.51
CA THR A 249 6.01 -19.06 2.06
C THR A 249 6.98 -19.81 1.14
N PRO A 250 8.23 -20.12 1.53
CA PRO A 250 9.11 -20.90 0.67
C PRO A 250 8.63 -22.34 0.40
N LEU A 251 7.68 -22.87 1.17
CA LEU A 251 7.04 -24.15 0.84
C LEU A 251 6.28 -24.11 -0.49
N GLY A 252 5.86 -22.92 -0.95
CA GLY A 252 5.28 -22.73 -2.29
C GLY A 252 6.24 -23.06 -3.43
N LEU A 253 7.56 -23.08 -3.18
CA LEU A 253 8.58 -23.41 -4.17
C LEU A 253 8.75 -24.92 -4.40
N LEU A 254 8.05 -25.77 -3.64
CA LEU A 254 8.15 -27.22 -3.76
C LEU A 254 7.56 -27.77 -5.06
N ALA A 255 6.64 -27.04 -5.71
CA ALA A 255 6.10 -27.39 -7.01
C ALA A 255 6.63 -26.43 -8.06
N LYS A 256 7.63 -26.88 -8.82
CA LYS A 256 8.26 -26.10 -9.89
C LYS A 256 7.41 -26.13 -11.17
N GLY A 257 7.10 -24.95 -11.72
CA GLY A 257 6.50 -24.79 -13.06
C GLY A 257 5.60 -23.55 -13.15
N PRO A 258 5.47 -22.92 -14.34
CA PRO A 258 4.52 -21.83 -14.55
C PRO A 258 3.08 -22.31 -14.35
N ALA A 259 2.19 -21.37 -14.02
CA ALA A 259 0.76 -21.65 -13.96
C ALA A 259 0.27 -22.27 -15.29
N TRP A 260 -0.68 -23.20 -15.22
CA TRP A 260 -1.22 -23.81 -16.44
C TRP A 260 -1.94 -22.74 -17.26
N GLY A 261 -1.61 -22.60 -18.55
CA GLY A 261 -2.11 -21.52 -19.40
C GLY A 261 -1.28 -20.23 -19.40
N GLU A 262 -0.20 -20.15 -18.60
CA GLU A 262 0.85 -19.11 -18.68
C GLU A 262 2.11 -19.65 -19.36
N TRP A 263 1.92 -20.35 -20.48
CA TRP A 263 3.00 -20.94 -21.25
C TRP A 263 3.64 -19.93 -22.19
N SER A 264 4.92 -20.15 -22.48
CA SER A 264 5.55 -19.46 -23.62
C SER A 264 4.86 -19.86 -24.92
N LEU A 265 4.97 -19.02 -25.95
CA LEU A 265 4.47 -19.33 -27.30
C LEU A 265 4.97 -20.69 -27.81
N GLU A 266 6.21 -21.04 -27.46
CA GLU A 266 6.86 -22.31 -27.83
C GLU A 266 6.28 -23.51 -27.06
N GLU A 267 6.05 -23.37 -25.75
CA GLU A 267 5.41 -24.42 -24.94
C GLU A 267 3.96 -24.64 -25.35
N LEU A 268 3.27 -23.56 -25.73
CA LEU A 268 1.88 -23.60 -26.17
C LEU A 268 1.75 -24.29 -27.54
N LEU A 269 2.66 -24.01 -28.48
CA LEU A 269 2.81 -24.77 -29.73
C LEU A 269 3.05 -26.26 -29.47
N ALA A 270 3.97 -26.58 -28.56
CA ALA A 270 4.34 -27.96 -28.25
C ALA A 270 3.19 -28.77 -27.62
N ARG A 271 2.30 -28.12 -26.85
CA ARG A 271 1.21 -28.80 -26.11
C ARG A 271 -0.14 -28.79 -26.82
N VAL A 272 -0.44 -27.73 -27.56
CA VAL A 272 -1.77 -27.51 -28.17
C VAL A 272 -1.71 -27.65 -29.69
N GLY A 273 -0.53 -27.55 -30.31
CA GLY A 273 -0.33 -27.70 -31.75
C GLY A 273 -0.57 -26.43 -32.57
N TYR A 274 -1.08 -25.36 -31.96
CA TYR A 274 -1.25 -24.04 -32.58
C TYR A 274 -1.14 -22.92 -31.53
N VAL A 275 -0.88 -21.68 -31.96
CA VAL A 275 -0.91 -20.50 -31.09
C VAL A 275 -2.19 -19.68 -31.34
N PRO A 276 -3.02 -19.46 -30.31
CA PRO A 276 -4.15 -18.53 -30.37
C PRO A 276 -3.69 -17.12 -30.78
N SER A 277 -4.25 -16.58 -31.86
CA SER A 277 -3.87 -15.26 -32.38
C SER A 277 -4.21 -14.12 -31.41
N GLY A 278 -5.26 -14.27 -30.59
CA GLY A 278 -5.60 -13.32 -29.52
C GLY A 278 -4.58 -13.30 -28.39
N LEU A 279 -3.93 -14.44 -28.11
CA LEU A 279 -2.83 -14.52 -27.14
C LEU A 279 -1.59 -13.78 -27.65
N VAL A 280 -1.25 -13.91 -28.93
CA VAL A 280 -0.16 -13.11 -29.56
C VAL A 280 -0.47 -11.61 -29.52
N ALA A 281 -1.73 -11.23 -29.76
CA ALA A 281 -2.15 -9.84 -29.69
C ALA A 281 -2.06 -9.28 -28.26
N ALA A 282 -2.51 -10.05 -27.26
CA ALA A 282 -2.38 -9.72 -25.84
C ALA A 282 -0.91 -9.63 -25.41
N GLU A 283 -0.04 -10.47 -25.98
CA GLU A 283 1.38 -10.44 -25.67
C GLU A 283 2.09 -9.20 -26.24
N ARG A 284 1.68 -8.75 -27.43
CA ARG A 284 2.23 -7.57 -28.13
C ARG A 284 1.66 -6.23 -27.64
N HIS A 285 0.38 -6.19 -27.26
CA HIS A 285 -0.35 -4.95 -26.97
C HIS A 285 -1.01 -4.91 -25.59
N GLY A 286 -0.89 -5.97 -24.79
CA GLY A 286 -1.48 -6.05 -23.45
C GLY A 286 -0.79 -5.12 -22.46
N ILE A 287 -1.57 -4.67 -21.46
CA ILE A 287 -1.04 -3.97 -20.30
C ILE A 287 -0.41 -5.02 -19.38
N ARG A 288 0.87 -5.34 -19.61
CA ARG A 288 1.64 -6.09 -18.61
C ARG A 288 1.69 -5.23 -17.35
N GLY A 289 1.36 -5.82 -16.19
CA GLY A 289 1.59 -5.17 -14.90
C GLY A 289 3.05 -4.71 -14.79
N PHE A 290 3.40 -3.94 -13.76
CA PHE A 290 4.77 -3.41 -13.64
C PHE A 290 5.83 -4.52 -13.53
N ASP A 291 5.41 -5.76 -13.25
CA ASP A 291 6.22 -6.96 -13.08
C ASP A 291 7.52 -6.65 -12.34
N LEU A 292 7.36 -5.98 -11.19
CA LEU A 292 8.49 -5.50 -10.40
C LEU A 292 9.31 -6.66 -9.85
N LEU A 293 8.72 -7.86 -9.78
CA LEU A 293 9.28 -9.08 -9.23
C LEU A 293 8.87 -10.29 -10.10
N PRO A 294 9.54 -10.54 -11.24
CA PRO A 294 9.20 -11.64 -12.14
C PRO A 294 9.19 -12.99 -11.41
N GLY A 295 8.08 -13.73 -11.50
CA GLY A 295 7.90 -15.04 -10.85
C GLY A 295 8.12 -15.03 -9.33
N TYR A 296 7.84 -13.89 -8.67
CA TYR A 296 8.09 -13.63 -7.25
C TYR A 296 9.50 -14.00 -6.75
N LEU A 297 10.51 -13.92 -7.63
CA LEU A 297 11.90 -14.31 -7.37
C LEU A 297 12.12 -15.79 -6.98
N GLY A 298 11.17 -16.70 -7.29
CA GLY A 298 11.28 -18.12 -6.95
C GLY A 298 12.51 -18.81 -7.55
N ASP A 299 12.89 -18.44 -8.78
CA ASP A 299 14.10 -18.93 -9.46
C ASP A 299 15.41 -18.44 -8.81
N ARG A 300 15.32 -17.41 -7.97
CA ARG A 300 16.45 -16.86 -7.18
C ARG A 300 16.51 -17.41 -5.75
N GLY A 301 15.64 -18.37 -5.44
CA GLY A 301 15.66 -19.17 -4.22
C GLY A 301 14.74 -18.70 -3.09
N PRO A 302 14.64 -19.50 -2.01
CA PRO A 302 13.71 -19.32 -0.88
C PRO A 302 13.68 -17.92 -0.25
N LEU A 303 14.85 -17.28 -0.11
CA LEU A 303 14.98 -15.97 0.51
C LEU A 303 14.34 -14.86 -0.31
N ALA A 304 14.45 -14.96 -1.63
CA ALA A 304 13.94 -13.94 -2.54
C ALA A 304 12.39 -14.02 -2.62
N TYR A 305 11.86 -15.24 -2.58
CA TYR A 305 10.42 -15.52 -2.43
C TYR A 305 9.85 -15.04 -1.09
N LEU A 306 10.61 -15.21 -0.01
CA LEU A 306 10.24 -14.71 1.31
C LEU A 306 10.14 -13.17 1.33
N LEU A 307 11.12 -12.49 0.72
CA LEU A 307 11.17 -11.03 0.66
C LEU A 307 10.05 -10.45 -0.20
N SER A 308 9.68 -11.11 -1.30
CA SER A 308 8.55 -10.68 -2.14
C SER A 308 7.21 -10.83 -1.40
N GLY A 309 7.02 -11.93 -0.65
CA GLY A 309 5.85 -12.13 0.20
C GLY A 309 5.74 -11.11 1.34
N LEU A 310 6.86 -10.77 1.99
CA LEU A 310 6.91 -9.76 3.04
C LEU A 310 6.62 -8.34 2.52
N LEU A 311 7.18 -7.99 1.35
CA LEU A 311 6.92 -6.71 0.69
C LEU A 311 5.44 -6.58 0.29
N GLY A 312 4.87 -7.61 -0.33
CA GLY A 312 3.48 -7.61 -0.76
C GLY A 312 2.49 -7.48 0.39
N ALA A 313 2.70 -8.26 1.46
CA ALA A 313 1.89 -8.16 2.68
C ALA A 313 1.96 -6.75 3.30
N LEU A 314 3.14 -6.12 3.33
CA LEU A 314 3.30 -4.74 3.83
C LEU A 314 2.57 -3.71 2.96
N VAL A 315 2.64 -3.84 1.64
CA VAL A 315 1.97 -2.93 0.70
C VAL A 315 0.45 -3.03 0.82
N VAL A 316 -0.10 -4.25 0.85
CA VAL A 316 -1.53 -4.50 1.07
C VAL A 316 -1.99 -3.91 2.40
N ALA A 317 -1.26 -4.19 3.48
CA ALA A 317 -1.59 -3.69 4.80
C ALA A 317 -1.55 -2.15 4.86
N ALA A 318 -0.53 -1.52 4.24
CA ALA A 318 -0.39 -0.07 4.20
C ALA A 318 -1.53 0.60 3.42
N LEU A 319 -1.89 0.07 2.25
CA LEU A 319 -2.95 0.61 1.40
C LEU A 319 -4.34 0.45 2.02
N LEU A 320 -4.64 -0.70 2.64
CA LEU A 320 -5.89 -0.91 3.35
C LEU A 320 -5.99 -0.09 4.64
N TYR A 321 -4.88 0.07 5.36
CA TYR A 321 -4.83 0.97 6.51
C TYR A 321 -5.07 2.42 6.08
N ALA A 322 -4.42 2.88 5.01
CA ALA A 322 -4.60 4.22 4.48
C ALA A 322 -6.05 4.46 4.02
N SER A 323 -6.61 3.56 3.20
CA SER A 323 -7.98 3.65 2.67
C SER A 323 -9.05 3.53 3.76
N GLY A 324 -8.89 2.62 4.72
CA GLY A 324 -9.83 2.52 5.85
C GLY A 324 -9.79 3.75 6.76
N ARG A 325 -8.61 4.36 6.96
CA ARG A 325 -8.46 5.61 7.72
C ARG A 325 -9.01 6.83 6.98
N LEU A 326 -9.05 6.78 5.65
CA LEU A 326 -9.71 7.73 4.76
C LEU A 326 -11.24 7.63 4.86
N LEU A 327 -11.78 6.42 4.75
CA LEU A 327 -13.22 6.12 4.73
C LEU A 327 -13.90 6.33 6.08
N ALA A 328 -13.27 5.90 7.18
CA ALA A 328 -13.85 6.00 8.52
C ALA A 328 -14.01 7.45 9.03
N ARG A 329 -13.36 8.42 8.36
CA ARG A 329 -13.48 9.84 8.68
C ARG A 329 -14.67 10.54 8.01
N SER A 330 -15.22 9.95 6.96
CA SER A 330 -16.43 10.46 6.30
C SER A 330 -17.69 10.26 7.16
N ARG A 331 -17.73 9.22 8.02
CA ARG A 331 -18.94 8.86 8.80
C ARG A 331 -19.23 9.73 10.02
N ARG A 332 -18.22 10.36 10.64
CA ARG A 332 -18.47 11.25 11.78
C ARG A 332 -19.23 12.52 11.40
N VAL A 333 -19.27 12.86 10.11
CA VAL A 333 -19.99 14.04 9.60
C VAL A 333 -21.50 13.78 9.46
N SER A 334 -21.95 12.52 9.34
CA SER A 334 -23.35 12.21 8.97
C SER A 334 -24.27 11.77 10.13
N ARG A 335 -23.76 11.52 11.35
CA ARG A 335 -24.59 11.04 12.48
C ARG A 335 -24.85 12.07 13.59
N GLY A 336 -24.41 13.31 13.44
CA GLY A 336 -24.58 14.38 14.45
C GLY A 336 -25.93 15.12 14.40
N ARG A 337 -27.05 14.42 14.28
CA ARG A 337 -28.40 15.02 14.36
C ARG A 337 -29.28 14.21 15.32
N THR A 338 -29.10 14.47 16.61
CA THR A 338 -30.12 14.27 17.64
C THR A 338 -30.12 15.53 18.49
N PRO A 339 -31.25 16.24 18.65
CA PRO A 339 -31.30 17.42 19.49
C PRO A 339 -31.14 17.00 20.97
N PRO A 340 -30.39 17.75 21.79
CA PRO A 340 -30.38 17.51 23.22
C PRO A 340 -31.71 17.96 23.83
N GLY A 341 -32.29 17.12 24.70
CA GLY A 341 -33.40 17.51 25.55
C GLY A 341 -32.97 18.59 26.56
N PRO A 342 -33.93 19.38 27.10
CA PRO A 342 -33.61 20.49 27.99
C PRO A 342 -33.30 19.94 29.39
N GLY A 343 -32.06 20.11 29.85
CA GLY A 343 -31.71 19.85 31.25
C GLY A 343 -30.27 19.42 31.46
N ALA A 344 -29.37 20.39 31.59
CA ALA A 344 -28.17 20.34 32.46
C ALA A 344 -27.35 21.62 32.24
N THR A 345 -27.88 22.75 32.69
CA THR A 345 -27.09 23.96 32.95
C THR A 345 -26.29 23.73 34.23
N GLY A 346 -25.00 23.47 34.08
CA GLY A 346 -24.04 23.41 35.17
C GLY A 346 -22.65 23.70 34.64
N ILE A 347 -22.28 24.98 34.62
CA ILE A 347 -20.91 25.43 34.35
C ILE A 347 -20.16 25.31 35.68
N PRO A 348 -19.10 24.48 35.82
CA PRO A 348 -18.25 24.55 36.98
C PRO A 348 -17.35 25.78 36.90
N GLU A 349 -17.25 26.44 38.05
CA GLU A 349 -16.59 27.71 38.29
C GLU A 349 -15.07 27.71 38.00
N ALA A 350 -14.61 28.89 37.56
CA ALA A 350 -13.29 29.51 37.75
C ALA A 350 -12.00 28.72 37.42
N PHE A 351 -11.33 29.16 36.35
CA PHE A 351 -9.93 28.81 36.06
C PHE A 351 -8.95 29.32 37.14
N PRO A 352 -7.91 28.54 37.51
CA PRO A 352 -6.86 28.95 38.45
C PRO A 352 -6.11 30.22 38.02
N ALA A 353 -5.66 31.03 38.98
CA ALA A 353 -5.07 32.35 38.74
C ALA A 353 -3.79 32.35 37.87
N TRP A 354 -3.01 31.27 37.87
CA TRP A 354 -1.79 31.13 37.05
C TRP A 354 -2.06 31.07 35.54
N LEU A 355 -3.30 30.78 35.13
CA LEU A 355 -3.76 30.81 33.75
C LEU A 355 -4.20 32.21 33.27
N ARG A 356 -4.24 33.20 34.18
CA ARG A 356 -4.69 34.58 33.88
C ARG A 356 -3.52 35.55 33.66
N THR A 357 -2.32 35.19 34.10
CA THR A 357 -1.11 36.01 33.89
C THR A 357 -0.48 35.66 32.56
N GLY A 358 -0.80 36.46 31.55
CA GLY A 358 -0.20 36.40 30.23
C GLY A 358 1.32 36.61 30.24
N ALA A 359 1.93 36.09 29.20
CA ALA A 359 3.29 36.31 28.76
C ALA A 359 3.71 37.78 28.84
N SER A 360 4.43 38.17 29.90
CA SER A 360 5.19 39.42 29.96
C SER A 360 6.15 39.42 31.16
N ALA A 361 7.04 38.42 31.26
CA ALA A 361 8.16 38.46 32.21
C ALA A 361 9.25 37.44 31.84
N ALA A 362 9.85 37.60 30.66
CA ALA A 362 11.16 37.01 30.37
C ALA A 362 11.91 37.96 29.42
N GLY A 363 12.32 39.09 30.01
CA GLY A 363 13.21 40.05 29.39
C GLY A 363 14.57 39.43 29.05
N GLY A 364 15.24 40.08 28.11
CA GLY A 364 16.43 39.60 27.42
C GLY A 364 17.52 39.00 28.32
N ARG A 365 17.90 37.78 28.00
CA ARG A 365 19.29 37.32 28.06
C ARG A 365 19.56 36.49 26.82
N GLU A 366 20.45 37.01 25.97
CA GLU A 366 21.09 36.26 24.90
C GLU A 366 21.61 34.93 25.45
N THR A 367 20.93 33.83 25.12
CA THR A 367 21.45 32.50 25.40
C THR A 367 22.55 32.22 24.39
N ARG A 368 23.80 32.36 24.86
CA ARG A 368 25.05 31.93 24.24
C ARG A 368 24.84 30.69 23.35
N ARG A 369 25.37 30.75 22.12
CA ARG A 369 25.54 29.60 21.23
C ARG A 369 26.12 28.42 22.04
N PRO A 370 25.46 27.25 22.12
CA PRO A 370 26.07 26.10 22.75
C PRO A 370 27.26 25.67 21.89
N ALA A 371 28.42 25.56 22.55
CA ALA A 371 29.65 25.06 21.97
C ALA A 371 29.40 23.75 21.22
N ARG A 372 30.07 23.57 20.08
CA ARG A 372 30.04 22.34 19.29
C ARG A 372 30.54 21.18 20.15
N LEU A 373 29.63 20.43 20.74
CA LEU A 373 29.90 19.10 21.31
C LEU A 373 30.15 18.12 20.17
N ARG A 374 31.36 18.18 19.60
CA ARG A 374 31.96 17.04 18.91
C ARG A 374 32.48 16.10 20.00
N SER A 375 31.60 15.28 20.55
CA SER A 375 32.00 14.11 21.34
C SER A 375 32.06 12.89 20.44
N THR A 376 33.24 12.28 20.43
CA THR A 376 33.62 10.99 19.88
C THR A 376 32.50 9.93 19.91
N LEU A 377 32.26 9.31 18.75
CA LEU A 377 31.22 8.32 18.50
C LEU A 377 31.70 6.93 18.90
N GLY A 378 31.31 6.47 20.09
CA GLY A 378 31.51 5.08 20.51
C GLY A 378 30.95 4.87 21.91
N GLY A 379 29.66 4.55 22.03
CA GLY A 379 29.06 4.15 23.32
C GLY A 379 27.72 4.78 23.71
N ARG A 380 26.91 5.34 22.79
CA ARG A 380 25.58 5.83 23.16
C ARG A 380 24.56 4.71 23.36
N ASP A 381 23.87 4.75 24.51
CA ASP A 381 22.72 3.91 24.82
C ASP A 381 21.63 4.03 23.72
N PHE A 382 20.90 2.94 23.47
CA PHE A 382 19.85 2.86 22.44
C PHE A 382 18.81 4.01 22.51
N VAL A 383 18.57 4.49 23.74
CA VAL A 383 17.65 5.59 24.05
C VAL A 383 18.18 6.93 23.54
N GLU A 384 19.49 7.17 23.68
CA GLU A 384 20.13 8.41 23.20
C GLU A 384 20.22 8.46 21.69
N ARG A 385 20.39 7.30 21.03
CA ARG A 385 20.28 7.17 19.58
C ARG A 385 18.87 7.52 19.10
N SER A 386 17.85 6.91 19.71
CA SER A 386 16.45 7.17 19.38
C SER A 386 16.06 8.64 19.56
N LEU A 387 16.54 9.28 20.63
CA LEU A 387 16.37 10.71 20.91
C LEU A 387 17.06 11.61 19.87
N ALA A 388 18.31 11.27 19.52
CA ALA A 388 19.06 11.99 18.51
C ALA A 388 18.35 11.92 17.16
N ASP A 389 17.87 10.74 16.77
CA ASP A 389 17.18 10.50 15.50
C ASP A 389 15.82 11.23 15.44
N LEU A 390 15.05 11.22 16.53
CA LEU A 390 13.81 11.99 16.66
C LEU A 390 14.06 13.50 16.57
N SER A 391 15.08 14.00 17.26
CA SER A 391 15.44 15.42 17.24
C SER A 391 15.94 15.86 15.86
N GLU A 392 16.72 15.02 15.19
CA GLU A 392 17.24 15.28 13.85
C GLU A 392 16.12 15.23 12.81
N SER A 393 15.16 14.32 12.95
CA SER A 393 13.98 14.22 12.09
C SER A 393 13.06 15.44 12.23
N ALA A 394 12.78 15.86 13.47
CA ALA A 394 12.00 17.07 13.75
C ALA A 394 12.72 18.33 13.24
N ARG A 395 14.05 18.41 13.46
CA ARG A 395 14.89 19.50 12.93
C ARG A 395 14.86 19.54 11.40
N THR A 396 14.97 18.39 10.74
CA THR A 396 14.95 18.28 9.27
C THR A 396 13.60 18.71 8.70
N ALA A 397 12.50 18.35 9.36
CA ALA A 397 11.16 18.82 8.98
C ALA A 397 11.03 20.34 9.10
N LEU A 398 11.50 20.93 10.21
CA LEU A 398 11.51 22.39 10.40
C LEU A 398 12.42 23.12 9.42
N VAL A 399 13.61 22.59 9.13
CA VAL A 399 14.56 23.16 8.15
C VAL A 399 13.97 23.18 6.74
N SER A 400 13.25 22.13 6.33
CA SER A 400 12.56 22.12 5.03
C SER A 400 11.50 23.21 4.92
N GLU A 401 10.81 23.53 6.03
CA GLU A 401 9.83 24.61 6.07
C GLU A 401 10.49 26.00 5.97
N THR A 402 11.69 26.18 6.54
CA THR A 402 12.42 27.46 6.42
C THR A 402 12.80 27.81 4.97
N TRP A 403 13.15 26.83 4.13
CA TRP A 403 13.50 27.08 2.73
C TRP A 403 12.26 27.35 1.86
N SER A 404 11.13 26.74 2.20
CA SER A 404 9.86 26.95 1.49
C SER A 404 9.27 28.35 1.70
N ARG A 405 9.66 29.04 2.78
CA ARG A 405 9.19 30.39 3.13
C ARG A 405 10.14 31.51 2.69
N ARG A 406 11.25 31.20 2.01
CA ARG A 406 12.18 32.20 1.46
C ARG A 406 11.67 32.74 0.13
N ASP A 407 12.06 33.97 -0.19
CA ASP A 407 11.79 34.55 -1.50
C ASP A 407 12.65 33.88 -2.59
N GLY A 408 12.00 33.08 -3.43
CA GLY A 408 12.59 32.43 -4.60
C GLY A 408 11.54 32.21 -5.70
N LEU A 409 11.99 31.85 -6.91
CA LEU A 409 11.12 31.76 -8.09
C LEU A 409 9.92 30.81 -7.85
N LEU A 410 10.17 29.57 -7.44
CA LEU A 410 9.08 28.62 -7.19
C LEU A 410 8.28 28.99 -5.94
N GLN A 411 8.88 29.57 -4.89
CA GLN A 411 8.17 29.92 -3.67
C GLN A 411 7.07 30.97 -3.91
N ARG A 412 7.23 31.84 -4.92
CA ARG A 412 6.25 32.88 -5.29
C ARG A 412 5.06 32.39 -6.11
N LEU A 413 5.20 31.24 -6.78
CA LEU A 413 4.14 30.70 -7.65
C LEU A 413 3.01 30.04 -6.86
N ASP A 414 1.83 30.00 -7.46
CA ASP A 414 0.67 29.30 -6.90
C ASP A 414 0.98 27.80 -6.71
N PRO A 415 0.68 27.22 -5.53
CA PRO A 415 0.92 25.81 -5.24
C PRO A 415 0.29 24.84 -6.23
N ARG A 416 -0.85 25.18 -6.84
CA ARG A 416 -1.55 24.33 -7.82
C ARG A 416 -0.72 24.17 -9.09
N ALA A 417 -0.22 25.28 -9.63
CA ALA A 417 0.61 25.26 -10.82
C ALA A 417 1.86 24.40 -10.57
N LYS A 418 2.55 24.65 -9.44
CA LYS A 418 3.74 23.88 -9.03
C LYS A 418 3.49 22.39 -8.91
N VAL A 419 2.42 22.00 -8.22
CA VAL A 419 2.07 20.59 -8.03
C VAL A 419 1.81 19.92 -9.38
N VAL A 420 1.01 20.54 -10.25
CA VAL A 420 0.68 19.98 -11.57
C VAL A 420 1.93 19.80 -12.42
N ALA A 421 2.77 20.83 -12.54
CA ALA A 421 3.94 20.76 -13.40
C ALA A 421 5.02 19.83 -12.84
N LEU A 422 5.38 19.94 -11.55
CA LEU A 422 6.46 19.13 -10.98
C LEU A 422 6.06 17.65 -10.86
N LEU A 423 4.82 17.33 -10.50
CA LEU A 423 4.33 15.94 -10.56
C LEU A 423 4.17 15.45 -12.00
N GLY A 424 3.79 16.32 -12.93
CA GLY A 424 3.76 16.01 -14.36
C GLY A 424 5.12 15.56 -14.88
N PHE A 425 6.21 16.25 -14.48
CA PHE A 425 7.57 15.81 -14.81
C PHE A 425 7.95 14.47 -14.15
N VAL A 426 7.51 14.21 -12.92
CA VAL A 426 7.71 12.89 -12.28
C VAL A 426 7.07 11.79 -13.12
N VAL A 427 5.82 11.97 -13.55
CA VAL A 427 5.13 11.02 -14.42
C VAL A 427 5.82 10.89 -15.77
N LEU A 428 6.20 12.01 -16.40
CA LEU A 428 6.89 12.02 -17.69
C LEU A 428 8.19 11.21 -17.64
N THR A 429 8.99 11.36 -16.58
CA THR A 429 10.27 10.65 -16.45
C THR A 429 10.11 9.13 -16.48
N ALA A 430 8.96 8.60 -16.05
CA ALA A 430 8.67 7.17 -16.10
C ALA A 430 8.69 6.61 -17.53
N PHE A 431 8.33 7.43 -18.52
CA PHE A 431 8.21 7.04 -19.93
C PHE A 431 9.47 7.32 -20.75
N LEU A 432 10.39 8.16 -20.25
CA LEU A 432 11.60 8.54 -20.99
C LEU A 432 12.66 7.43 -20.98
N ARG A 433 13.08 7.00 -22.16
CA ARG A 433 14.11 5.96 -22.38
C ARG A 433 15.47 6.53 -22.79
N ASN A 434 15.50 7.78 -23.25
CA ASN A 434 16.71 8.42 -23.73
C ASN A 434 17.53 9.06 -22.58
N PRO A 435 18.79 8.64 -22.33
CA PRO A 435 19.60 9.14 -21.21
C PRO A 435 19.98 10.63 -21.35
N TRP A 436 20.07 11.16 -22.56
CA TRP A 436 20.35 12.57 -22.80
C TRP A 436 19.19 13.46 -22.36
N THR A 437 17.95 13.03 -22.66
CA THR A 437 16.74 13.75 -22.21
C THR A 437 16.63 13.77 -20.69
N LEU A 438 16.92 12.65 -20.03
CA LEU A 438 16.93 12.61 -18.56
C LEU A 438 18.04 13.47 -17.96
N SER A 439 19.22 13.51 -18.58
CA SER A 439 20.31 14.41 -18.15
C SER A 439 19.93 15.88 -18.30
N ALA A 440 19.22 16.25 -19.38
CA ALA A 440 18.66 17.59 -19.54
C ALA A 440 17.63 17.93 -18.45
N LEU A 441 16.81 16.95 -18.02
CA LEU A 441 15.88 17.14 -16.90
C LEU A 441 16.59 17.30 -15.55
N VAL A 442 17.75 16.65 -15.33
CA VAL A 442 18.59 16.93 -14.15
C VAL A 442 19.05 18.39 -14.17
N LEU A 443 19.52 18.89 -15.31
CA LEU A 443 19.93 20.29 -15.45
C LEU A 443 18.76 21.25 -15.22
N LEU A 444 17.58 20.92 -15.75
CA LEU A 444 16.36 21.69 -15.53
C LEU A 444 15.99 21.78 -14.04
N VAL A 445 15.98 20.66 -13.32
CA VAL A 445 15.69 20.65 -11.87
C VAL A 445 16.72 21.45 -11.08
N THR A 446 18.01 21.29 -11.41
CA THR A 446 19.09 22.05 -10.77
C THR A 446 18.96 23.54 -11.05
N ALA A 447 18.61 23.94 -12.27
CA ALA A 447 18.36 25.34 -12.64
C ALA A 447 17.15 25.91 -11.89
N LEU A 448 16.03 25.17 -11.83
CA LEU A 448 14.85 25.57 -11.05
C LEU A 448 15.17 25.71 -9.56
N ALA A 449 16.01 24.82 -9.01
CA ALA A 449 16.48 24.90 -7.63
C ALA A 449 17.36 26.14 -7.38
N ALA A 450 18.28 26.44 -8.30
CA ALA A 450 19.14 27.63 -8.24
C ALA A 450 18.32 28.93 -8.29
N LEU A 451 17.38 29.03 -9.25
CA LEU A 451 16.46 30.15 -9.40
C LEU A 451 15.52 30.31 -8.18
N SER A 452 15.24 29.20 -7.49
CA SER A 452 14.46 29.17 -6.24
C SER A 452 15.31 29.38 -4.99
N ARG A 453 16.59 29.74 -5.14
CA ARG A 453 17.57 29.97 -4.06
C ARG A 453 17.69 28.80 -3.08
N ILE A 454 17.50 27.58 -3.58
CA ILE A 454 17.71 26.35 -2.81
C ILE A 454 19.18 25.97 -2.89
N PRO A 455 19.83 25.65 -1.76
CA PRO A 455 21.23 25.21 -1.80
C PRO A 455 21.37 23.91 -2.60
N LEU A 456 22.05 23.97 -3.75
CA LEU A 456 22.21 22.84 -4.67
C LEU A 456 22.87 21.63 -4.00
N GLY A 457 23.84 21.88 -3.11
CA GLY A 457 24.48 20.82 -2.32
C GLY A 457 23.49 20.09 -1.40
N ALA A 458 22.42 20.74 -0.92
CA ALA A 458 21.40 20.07 -0.13
C ALA A 458 20.48 19.21 -1.00
N LEU A 459 20.10 19.69 -2.19
CA LEU A 459 19.28 18.93 -3.15
C LEU A 459 20.03 17.68 -3.62
N HIS A 460 21.24 17.83 -4.15
CA HIS A 460 22.00 16.71 -4.70
C HIS A 460 22.43 15.72 -3.61
N ARG A 461 22.86 16.18 -2.43
CA ARG A 461 23.19 15.27 -1.33
C ARG A 461 21.97 14.52 -0.80
N ARG A 462 20.77 15.09 -0.87
CA ARG A 462 19.55 14.42 -0.41
C ARG A 462 19.00 13.41 -1.41
N VAL A 463 19.33 13.56 -2.69
CA VAL A 463 18.85 12.67 -3.75
C VAL A 463 19.95 11.71 -4.19
N TRP A 464 21.05 12.23 -4.71
CA TRP A 464 22.12 11.48 -5.37
C TRP A 464 23.10 10.80 -4.42
N LEU A 465 23.15 11.17 -3.13
CA LEU A 465 23.95 10.42 -2.14
C LEU A 465 23.17 9.22 -1.56
N SER A 466 21.87 9.35 -1.35
CA SER A 466 21.01 8.27 -0.85
C SER A 466 20.54 7.31 -1.94
N MET A 467 20.50 7.79 -3.18
CA MET A 467 20.04 7.02 -4.34
C MET A 467 20.91 5.78 -4.62
N PRO A 468 22.26 5.82 -4.61
CA PRO A 468 23.09 4.65 -4.89
C PRO A 468 22.86 3.47 -3.95
N LEU A 469 22.42 3.72 -2.71
CA LEU A 469 22.11 2.65 -1.76
C LEU A 469 20.79 1.94 -2.09
N ALA A 470 19.73 2.69 -2.38
CA ALA A 470 18.41 2.13 -2.64
C ALA A 470 18.24 1.67 -4.10
N ALA A 471 18.66 2.51 -5.05
CA ALA A 471 18.60 2.18 -6.46
C ALA A 471 19.73 1.23 -6.84
N GLY A 472 20.94 1.37 -6.31
CA GLY A 472 22.03 0.42 -6.56
C GLY A 472 21.68 -0.99 -6.10
N ALA A 473 21.04 -1.17 -4.95
CA ALA A 473 20.56 -2.48 -4.53
C ALA A 473 19.57 -3.13 -5.53
N VAL A 474 18.80 -2.31 -6.25
CA VAL A 474 17.82 -2.75 -7.26
C VAL A 474 18.43 -2.87 -8.66
N THR A 475 19.37 -1.99 -9.03
CA THR A 475 19.93 -1.88 -10.39
C THR A 475 21.23 -2.67 -10.57
N LEU A 476 21.97 -2.94 -9.50
CA LEU A 476 23.24 -3.68 -9.56
C LEU A 476 23.07 -5.12 -10.02
N PRO A 477 21.99 -5.85 -9.65
CA PRO A 477 21.69 -7.15 -10.26
C PRO A 477 21.44 -7.07 -11.77
N ALA A 478 20.80 -5.98 -12.26
CA ALA A 478 20.56 -5.79 -13.69
C ALA A 478 21.84 -5.56 -14.51
N ALA A 479 22.93 -5.13 -13.85
CA ALA A 479 24.24 -4.96 -14.48
C ALA A 479 25.02 -6.28 -14.64
N LEU A 480 24.56 -7.38 -14.04
CA LEU A 480 25.21 -8.68 -14.10
C LEU A 480 24.76 -9.48 -15.32
N SER A 481 25.67 -10.28 -15.88
CA SER A 481 25.46 -11.20 -17.01
C SER A 481 24.39 -12.25 -16.73
N ALA A 482 24.12 -12.53 -15.46
CA ALA A 482 23.05 -13.41 -15.01
C ALA A 482 21.64 -12.84 -15.28
N VAL A 483 21.50 -11.51 -15.41
CA VAL A 483 20.21 -10.84 -15.64
C VAL A 483 20.12 -10.27 -17.04
N THR A 484 21.20 -9.63 -17.50
CA THR A 484 21.23 -9.00 -18.83
C THR A 484 22.42 -9.55 -19.61
N PRO A 485 22.23 -10.60 -20.43
CA PRO A 485 23.28 -11.14 -21.28
C PRO A 485 23.79 -10.08 -22.27
N GLY A 486 25.10 -10.05 -22.52
CA GLY A 486 25.68 -9.12 -23.48
C GLY A 486 27.19 -9.02 -23.35
N ARG A 487 27.80 -8.07 -24.06
CA ARG A 487 29.25 -7.86 -24.06
C ARG A 487 29.76 -7.62 -22.64
N ALA A 488 30.54 -8.55 -22.12
CA ALA A 488 31.16 -8.46 -20.81
C ALA A 488 32.24 -7.37 -20.80
N LEU A 489 32.13 -6.43 -19.85
CA LEU A 489 33.15 -5.41 -19.60
C LEU A 489 34.16 -5.90 -18.54
N VAL A 490 33.65 -6.56 -17.49
CA VAL A 490 34.47 -7.10 -16.39
C VAL A 490 33.94 -8.48 -16.02
N VAL A 491 34.78 -9.51 -16.06
CA VAL A 491 34.41 -10.87 -15.62
C VAL A 491 34.73 -10.99 -14.13
N LEU A 492 33.70 -11.24 -13.32
CA LEU A 492 33.77 -11.38 -11.87
C LEU A 492 34.03 -12.84 -11.44
N SER A 493 33.43 -13.79 -12.12
CA SER A 493 33.70 -15.23 -11.97
C SER A 493 33.54 -15.94 -13.30
N ARG A 494 34.39 -16.95 -13.55
CA ARG A 494 34.29 -17.81 -14.73
C ARG A 494 33.39 -19.03 -14.48
N ASP A 495 33.18 -19.40 -13.21
CA ASP A 495 32.33 -20.53 -12.84
C ASP A 495 31.65 -20.28 -11.47
N PRO A 496 30.34 -20.00 -11.40
CA PRO A 496 29.44 -19.71 -12.53
C PRO A 496 29.84 -18.43 -13.28
N TYR A 497 29.59 -18.36 -14.60
CA TYR A 497 29.95 -17.22 -15.44
C TYR A 497 29.19 -15.95 -15.01
N LEU A 498 29.88 -15.08 -14.28
CA LEU A 498 29.37 -13.82 -13.77
C LEU A 498 30.25 -12.69 -14.27
N ALA A 499 29.68 -11.80 -15.06
CA ALA A 499 30.36 -10.63 -15.59
C ALA A 499 29.46 -9.40 -15.51
N ILE A 500 30.04 -8.21 -15.41
CA ILE A 500 29.32 -6.96 -15.59
C ILE A 500 29.18 -6.72 -17.09
N THR A 501 27.95 -6.63 -17.59
CA THR A 501 27.68 -6.46 -19.02
C THR A 501 27.48 -4.99 -19.37
N ALA A 502 27.96 -4.58 -20.54
CA ALA A 502 27.73 -3.24 -21.07
C ALA A 502 26.24 -2.86 -21.17
N PRO A 503 25.34 -3.71 -21.74
CA PRO A 503 23.92 -3.41 -21.77
C PRO A 503 23.28 -3.39 -20.37
N GLY A 504 23.68 -4.27 -19.47
CA GLY A 504 23.18 -4.29 -18.09
C GLY A 504 23.57 -3.02 -17.32
N LEU A 505 24.81 -2.56 -17.48
CA LEU A 505 25.28 -1.32 -16.86
C LEU A 505 24.57 -0.09 -17.44
N ALA A 506 24.31 -0.07 -18.75
CA ALA A 506 23.55 1.00 -19.40
C ALA A 506 22.09 1.06 -18.90
N GLN A 507 21.42 -0.09 -18.75
CA GLN A 507 20.06 -0.16 -18.20
C GLN A 507 20.03 0.23 -16.71
N ALA A 508 21.01 -0.23 -15.92
CA ALA A 508 21.17 0.16 -14.53
C ALA A 508 21.36 1.67 -14.39
N GLY A 509 22.21 2.26 -15.22
CA GLY A 509 22.46 3.70 -15.29
C GLY A 509 21.24 4.50 -15.72
N LEU A 510 20.46 4.01 -16.69
CA LEU A 510 19.23 4.64 -17.14
C LEU A 510 18.15 4.65 -16.05
N LEU A 511 17.92 3.50 -15.40
CA LEU A 511 16.96 3.39 -14.30
C LEU A 511 17.39 4.26 -13.12
N ALA A 512 18.68 4.25 -12.82
CA ALA A 512 19.28 5.11 -11.81
C ALA A 512 18.99 6.59 -12.08
N LEU A 513 19.27 7.03 -13.30
CA LEU A 513 19.04 8.41 -13.74
C LEU A 513 17.55 8.78 -13.68
N ARG A 514 16.66 7.88 -14.13
CA ARG A 514 15.20 8.08 -14.08
C ARG A 514 14.70 8.28 -12.65
N VAL A 515 15.08 7.39 -11.74
CA VAL A 515 14.71 7.49 -10.32
C VAL A 515 15.30 8.76 -9.69
N GLY A 516 16.55 9.09 -10.01
CA GLY A 516 17.22 10.30 -9.54
C GLY A 516 16.50 11.58 -9.97
N VAL A 517 16.08 11.68 -11.24
CA VAL A 517 15.33 12.84 -11.77
C VAL A 517 13.97 12.95 -11.08
N ALA A 518 13.21 11.85 -11.02
CA ALA A 518 11.89 11.82 -10.37
C ALA A 518 11.97 12.27 -8.90
N LEU A 519 12.93 11.72 -8.13
CA LEU A 519 13.15 12.13 -6.75
C LEU A 519 13.58 13.59 -6.63
N SER A 520 14.36 14.11 -7.58
CA SER A 520 14.78 15.51 -7.57
C SER A 520 13.59 16.47 -7.75
N PHE A 521 12.62 16.15 -8.63
CA PHE A 521 11.38 16.93 -8.76
C PHE A 521 10.50 16.86 -7.50
N VAL A 522 10.35 15.68 -6.90
CA VAL A 522 9.58 15.51 -5.65
C VAL A 522 10.21 16.27 -4.49
N VAL A 523 11.53 16.17 -4.33
CA VAL A 523 12.25 16.90 -3.28
C VAL A 523 12.19 18.41 -3.55
N LEU A 524 12.32 18.87 -4.79
CA LEU A 524 12.18 20.27 -5.14
C LEU A 524 10.79 20.81 -4.78
N LEU A 525 9.71 20.07 -5.08
CA LEU A 525 8.35 20.43 -4.68
C LEU A 525 8.24 20.57 -3.15
N ALA A 526 8.79 19.62 -2.40
CA ALA A 526 8.78 19.63 -0.93
C ALA A 526 9.60 20.79 -0.33
N LEU A 527 10.68 21.21 -0.98
CA LEU A 527 11.53 22.31 -0.49
C LEU A 527 11.02 23.71 -0.89
N THR A 528 10.15 23.80 -1.89
CA THR A 528 9.64 25.08 -2.43
C THR A 528 8.19 25.39 -2.06
N THR A 529 7.46 24.41 -1.53
CA THR A 529 6.03 24.56 -1.22
C THR A 529 5.78 24.23 0.25
N PRO A 530 5.34 25.22 1.06
CA PRO A 530 4.97 24.96 2.45
C PRO A 530 3.90 23.89 2.55
N TRP A 531 3.94 23.08 3.62
CA TRP A 531 3.01 21.97 3.80
C TRP A 531 1.54 22.39 3.72
N ASN A 532 1.20 23.50 4.38
CA ASN A 532 -0.16 24.04 4.38
C ASN A 532 -0.63 24.51 3.00
N ASP A 533 0.29 24.92 2.13
CA ASP A 533 0.03 25.41 0.78
C ASP A 533 -0.10 24.25 -0.19
N LEU A 534 0.73 23.22 -0.03
CA LEU A 534 0.62 21.95 -0.75
C LEU A 534 -0.75 21.30 -0.50
N MET A 535 -1.17 21.21 0.76
CA MET A 535 -2.50 20.66 1.10
C MET A 535 -3.64 21.48 0.48
N ARG A 536 -3.49 22.81 0.38
CA ARG A 536 -4.47 23.67 -0.30
C ARG A 536 -4.47 23.47 -1.80
N GLY A 537 -3.30 23.35 -2.44
CA GLY A 537 -3.17 23.04 -3.86
C GLY A 537 -3.86 21.73 -4.22
N LEU A 538 -3.60 20.66 -3.44
CA LEU A 538 -4.24 19.35 -3.61
C LEU A 538 -5.77 19.40 -3.43
N ARG A 539 -6.28 20.28 -2.56
CA ARG A 539 -7.73 20.47 -2.37
C ARG A 539 -8.42 20.94 -3.64
N VAL A 540 -7.80 21.89 -4.34
CA VAL A 540 -8.35 22.44 -5.59
C VAL A 540 -8.22 21.44 -6.73
N LEU A 541 -7.21 20.58 -6.71
CA LEU A 541 -7.00 19.48 -7.66
C LEU A 541 -7.95 18.28 -7.43
N GLY A 542 -8.96 18.41 -6.57
CA GLY A 542 -10.00 17.39 -6.39
C GLY A 542 -9.70 16.34 -5.32
N VAL A 543 -8.60 16.45 -4.57
CA VAL A 543 -8.32 15.53 -3.47
C VAL A 543 -9.36 15.71 -2.35
N PRO A 544 -10.03 14.64 -1.87
CA PRO A 544 -11.11 14.74 -0.90
C PRO A 544 -10.70 15.48 0.39
N ARG A 545 -11.47 16.51 0.77
CA ARG A 545 -11.20 17.38 1.93
C ARG A 545 -10.93 16.63 3.24
N PRO A 546 -11.65 15.55 3.59
CA PRO A 546 -11.39 14.81 4.82
C PRO A 546 -9.96 14.25 4.91
N PHE A 547 -9.37 13.86 3.76
CA PHE A 547 -7.98 13.40 3.72
C PHE A 547 -6.99 14.52 4.05
N LEU A 548 -7.18 15.67 3.42
CA LEU A 548 -6.28 16.81 3.58
C LEU A 548 -6.35 17.39 4.98
N THR A 549 -7.55 17.48 5.56
CA THR A 549 -7.74 17.94 6.96
C THR A 549 -6.99 17.04 7.93
N VAL A 550 -7.01 15.73 7.70
CA VAL A 550 -6.25 14.79 8.51
C VAL A 550 -4.78 15.01 8.38
N LEU A 551 -4.32 15.09 7.14
CA LEU A 551 -2.91 15.10 6.82
C LEU A 551 -2.29 16.38 7.38
N ALA A 552 -3.01 17.50 7.26
CA ALA A 552 -2.71 18.75 7.95
C ALA A 552 -2.69 18.61 9.47
N MET A 553 -3.70 17.98 10.08
CA MET A 553 -3.74 17.77 11.54
C MET A 553 -2.63 16.84 12.02
N THR A 554 -2.32 15.79 11.27
CA THR A 554 -1.29 14.81 11.59
C THR A 554 0.08 15.47 11.56
N TYR A 555 0.34 16.29 10.55
CA TYR A 555 1.55 17.11 10.49
C TYR A 555 1.63 18.11 11.66
N ARG A 556 0.55 18.85 11.94
CA ARG A 556 0.48 19.80 13.07
C ARG A 556 0.78 19.12 14.40
N TYR A 557 0.19 17.94 14.63
CA TYR A 557 0.37 17.19 15.87
C TYR A 557 1.65 16.37 15.90
N LEU A 558 2.31 16.11 14.78
CA LEU A 558 3.61 15.44 14.76
C LEU A 558 4.62 16.22 15.61
N GLY A 559 4.71 17.54 15.44
CA GLY A 559 5.59 18.39 16.26
C GLY A 559 5.25 18.37 17.75
N VAL A 560 3.95 18.43 18.09
CA VAL A 560 3.46 18.38 19.48
C VAL A 560 3.82 17.04 20.14
N LEU A 561 3.64 15.93 19.41
CA LEU A 561 3.94 14.59 19.90
C LEU A 561 5.43 14.32 19.96
N SER A 562 6.21 14.82 19.00
CA SER A 562 7.67 14.78 19.05
C SER A 562 8.21 15.53 20.26
N HIS A 563 7.62 16.68 20.61
CA HIS A 563 7.98 17.42 21.81
C HIS A 563 7.60 16.66 23.09
N ALA A 564 6.38 16.13 23.17
CA ALA A 564 5.95 15.31 24.31
C ALA A 564 6.80 14.04 24.49
N ALA A 565 7.24 13.43 23.38
CA ALA A 565 8.16 12.30 23.41
C ALA A 565 9.52 12.74 23.96
N TYR A 566 10.07 13.83 23.42
CA TYR A 566 11.33 14.42 23.87
C TYR A 566 11.32 14.71 25.38
N GLU A 567 10.28 15.35 25.90
CA GLU A 567 10.11 15.60 27.34
C GLU A 567 10.08 14.31 28.17
N THR A 568 9.37 13.28 27.69
CA THR A 568 9.29 11.98 28.36
C THR A 568 10.66 11.32 28.48
N PHE A 569 11.47 11.43 27.44
CA PHE A 569 12.83 10.92 27.43
C PHE A 569 13.79 11.73 28.32
N ILE A 570 13.69 13.07 28.31
CA ILE A 570 14.45 13.94 29.20
C ILE A 570 14.10 13.67 30.67
N ALA A 571 12.81 13.53 30.99
CA ALA A 571 12.34 13.21 32.33
C ALA A 571 12.90 11.87 32.84
N ARG A 572 13.03 10.86 31.96
CA ARG A 572 13.70 9.60 32.31
C ARG A 572 15.17 9.82 32.60
N ARG A 573 15.89 10.56 31.73
CA ARG A 573 17.32 10.81 31.89
C ARG A 573 17.63 11.53 33.21
N SER A 574 16.79 12.49 33.60
CA SER A 574 16.92 13.19 34.87
C SER A 574 16.67 12.31 36.11
N ARG A 575 16.04 11.14 35.95
CA ARG A 575 15.70 10.21 37.04
C ARG A 575 16.57 8.95 37.05
N THR A 576 17.45 8.77 36.07
CA THR A 576 18.28 7.56 35.94
C THR A 576 19.71 7.88 36.37
N VAL A 577 20.25 7.12 37.33
CA VAL A 577 21.65 7.21 37.76
C VAL A 577 22.38 5.94 37.31
N GLY A 578 23.36 6.08 36.41
CA GLY A 578 24.14 4.97 35.84
C GLY A 578 23.67 4.47 34.45
N PRO A 579 24.47 3.63 33.77
CA PRO A 579 24.17 3.13 32.42
C PRO A 579 23.00 2.14 32.44
N ALA A 580 22.05 2.30 31.51
CA ALA A 580 20.83 1.50 31.48
C ALA A 580 21.05 0.17 30.73
N ARG A 581 20.58 -0.96 31.28
CA ARG A 581 20.61 -2.24 30.55
C ARG A 581 19.65 -2.19 29.36
N ALA A 582 20.00 -2.85 28.25
CA ALA A 582 19.19 -2.86 27.02
C ALA A 582 17.74 -3.35 27.22
N ARG A 583 17.51 -4.22 28.22
CA ARG A 583 16.17 -4.72 28.60
C ARG A 583 15.30 -3.62 29.22
N ASP A 584 15.87 -2.78 30.07
CA ASP A 584 15.18 -1.65 30.73
C ASP A 584 14.87 -0.55 29.73
N GLY A 585 15.69 -0.42 28.69
CA GLY A 585 15.42 0.41 27.51
C GLY A 585 14.12 0.04 26.80
N ARG A 586 13.87 -1.25 26.56
CA ARG A 586 12.68 -1.75 25.86
C ARG A 586 11.39 -1.58 26.69
N GLY A 587 11.46 -1.87 27.99
CA GLY A 587 10.32 -1.68 28.90
C GLY A 587 9.88 -0.21 29.00
N PHE A 588 10.84 0.70 29.12
CA PHE A 588 10.57 2.14 29.10
C PHE A 588 9.97 2.61 27.77
N LEU A 589 10.47 2.12 26.63
CA LEU A 589 9.91 2.50 25.32
C LEU A 589 8.46 2.04 25.18
N GLY A 590 8.12 0.85 25.68
CA GLY A 590 6.73 0.39 25.75
C GLY A 590 5.86 1.31 26.60
N GLY A 591 6.33 1.68 27.79
CA GLY A 591 5.62 2.62 28.69
C GLY A 591 5.48 4.03 28.11
N ALA A 592 6.53 4.57 27.50
CA ALA A 592 6.53 5.87 26.84
C ALA A 592 5.61 5.88 25.62
N ALA A 593 5.62 4.82 24.80
CA ALA A 593 4.71 4.67 23.68
C ALA A 593 3.25 4.59 24.15
N GLY A 594 2.97 3.84 25.22
CA GLY A 594 1.64 3.76 25.84
C GLY A 594 1.15 5.10 26.40
N GLY A 595 2.02 5.83 27.10
CA GLY A 595 1.72 7.17 27.64
C GLY A 595 1.48 8.21 26.54
N LEU A 596 2.30 8.19 25.48
CA LEU A 596 2.09 9.05 24.31
C LEU A 596 0.79 8.71 23.60
N LEU A 597 0.46 7.43 23.43
CA LEU A 597 -0.81 7.01 22.85
C LEU A 597 -1.99 7.52 23.68
N GLY A 598 -1.93 7.40 25.01
CA GLY A 598 -2.94 7.98 25.91
C GLY A 598 -3.11 9.50 25.72
N LYS A 599 -2.00 10.25 25.69
CA LYS A 599 -2.01 11.69 25.41
C LYS A 599 -2.59 12.02 24.03
N THR A 600 -2.30 11.24 23.00
CA THR A 600 -2.82 11.48 21.64
C THR A 600 -4.34 11.31 21.56
N LEU A 601 -4.90 10.35 22.31
CA LEU A 601 -6.33 10.10 22.34
C LEU A 601 -7.07 11.23 23.07
N ALA A 602 -6.56 11.66 24.23
CA ALA A 602 -7.11 12.79 24.97
C ALA A 602 -7.06 14.09 24.14
N LEU A 603 -5.89 14.40 23.57
CA LEU A 603 -5.71 15.57 22.70
C LEU A 603 -6.64 15.54 21.48
N GLY A 604 -6.91 14.35 20.92
CA GLY A 604 -7.84 14.19 19.82
C GLY A 604 -9.26 14.63 20.16
N GLU A 605 -9.77 14.26 21.33
CA GLU A 605 -11.10 14.64 21.81
C GLU A 605 -11.18 16.13 22.17
N GLU A 606 -10.19 16.66 22.90
CA GLU A 606 -10.12 18.08 23.28
C GLU A 606 -10.11 18.99 22.05
N VAL A 607 -9.30 18.66 21.05
CA VAL A 607 -9.16 19.44 19.82
C VAL A 607 -10.44 19.34 19.00
N HIS A 608 -11.05 18.16 18.95
CA HIS A 608 -12.33 17.99 18.26
C HIS A 608 -13.43 18.84 18.90
N ALA A 609 -13.53 18.83 20.23
CA ALA A 609 -14.48 19.67 20.97
C ALA A 609 -14.22 21.16 20.71
N ALA A 610 -12.96 21.60 20.76
CA ALA A 610 -12.58 22.97 20.46
C ALA A 610 -12.88 23.37 19.00
N MET A 611 -12.74 22.43 18.05
CA MET A 611 -13.10 22.66 16.65
C MET A 611 -14.61 22.83 16.49
N ILE A 612 -15.42 21.96 17.11
CA ILE A 612 -16.89 22.07 17.08
C ILE A 612 -17.34 23.39 17.70
N ALA A 613 -16.78 23.78 18.85
CA ALA A 613 -17.09 25.05 19.51
C ALA A 613 -16.76 26.28 18.63
N ARG A 614 -15.80 26.16 17.71
CA ARG A 614 -15.45 27.20 16.72
C ARG A 614 -16.25 27.10 15.41
N GLY A 615 -17.30 26.29 15.36
CA GLY A 615 -18.17 26.15 14.18
C GLY A 615 -17.63 25.22 13.09
N PHE A 616 -16.80 24.22 13.45
CA PHE A 616 -16.29 23.26 12.48
C PHE A 616 -17.40 22.36 11.92
N ALA A 617 -17.81 22.60 10.67
CA ALA A 617 -18.81 21.83 9.95
C ALA A 617 -18.22 20.73 9.03
N GLY A 618 -17.00 20.26 9.31
CA GLY A 618 -16.29 19.27 8.49
C GLY A 618 -15.28 19.84 7.49
N ASP A 619 -15.13 21.17 7.42
CA ASP A 619 -14.11 21.84 6.61
C ASP A 619 -13.33 22.87 7.44
N ALA A 620 -11.99 22.79 7.36
CA ALA A 620 -11.11 23.76 7.99
C ALA A 620 -10.94 24.94 7.03
N ARG A 621 -11.59 26.06 7.36
CA ARG A 621 -11.47 27.32 6.61
C ARG A 621 -10.13 27.99 6.93
N SER A 622 -9.42 28.41 5.89
CA SER A 622 -8.16 29.16 5.98
C SER A 622 -8.42 30.63 5.66
N LEU A 623 -7.72 31.54 6.34
CA LEU A 623 -7.83 32.98 6.13
C LEU A 623 -7.14 33.46 4.83
N ALA A 624 -6.24 32.66 4.26
CA ALA A 624 -5.49 33.02 3.06
C ALA A 624 -6.05 32.31 1.82
N ALA A 625 -6.57 33.10 0.88
CA ALA A 625 -7.06 32.63 -0.41
C ALA A 625 -5.89 32.47 -1.40
N LEU A 626 -5.88 31.36 -2.15
CA LEU A 626 -4.98 31.19 -3.29
C LEU A 626 -5.48 32.06 -4.45
N ARG A 627 -4.61 32.88 -5.03
CA ARG A 627 -4.90 33.70 -6.21
C ARG A 627 -4.10 33.14 -7.38
N PHE A 628 -4.80 32.79 -8.46
CA PHE A 628 -4.15 32.34 -9.69
C PHE A 628 -3.89 33.55 -10.56
N GLU A 629 -2.64 33.87 -10.83
CA GLU A 629 -2.25 35.03 -11.63
C GLU A 629 -1.79 34.63 -13.03
N ALA A 630 -1.71 35.59 -13.95
CA ALA A 630 -1.25 35.35 -15.32
C ALA A 630 0.18 34.79 -15.37
N ALA A 631 1.02 35.14 -14.39
CA ALA A 631 2.36 34.59 -14.23
C ALA A 631 2.35 33.08 -13.93
N ASP A 632 1.37 32.58 -13.18
CA ASP A 632 1.23 31.15 -12.90
C ASP A 632 0.82 30.37 -14.15
N ALA A 633 -0.08 30.95 -14.96
CA ALA A 633 -0.49 30.39 -16.23
C ALA A 633 0.67 30.33 -17.24
N ALA A 634 1.43 31.41 -17.36
CA ALA A 634 2.62 31.49 -18.24
C ALA A 634 3.70 30.49 -17.81
N TRP A 635 3.91 30.34 -16.50
CA TRP A 635 4.85 29.34 -15.99
C TRP A 635 4.38 27.91 -16.30
N LEU A 636 3.09 27.61 -16.11
CA LEU A 636 2.54 26.29 -16.40
C LEU A 636 2.60 25.95 -17.90
N ALA A 637 2.30 26.92 -18.77
CA ALA A 637 2.45 26.77 -20.21
C ALA A 637 3.92 26.52 -20.61
N THR A 638 4.86 27.24 -20.01
CA THR A 638 6.30 27.04 -20.24
C THR A 638 6.74 25.63 -19.80
N MET A 639 6.30 25.17 -18.63
CA MET A 639 6.60 23.82 -18.15
C MET A 639 5.97 22.73 -19.03
N ALA A 640 4.74 22.95 -19.51
CA ALA A 640 4.07 22.04 -20.43
C ALA A 640 4.79 21.95 -21.79
N LEU A 641 5.28 23.07 -22.32
CA LEU A 641 6.09 23.10 -23.54
C LEU A 641 7.41 22.32 -23.36
N ILE A 642 8.11 22.53 -22.25
CA ILE A 642 9.34 21.78 -21.93
C ILE A 642 9.05 20.28 -21.79
N ALA A 643 7.94 19.92 -21.15
CA ALA A 643 7.51 18.52 -21.03
C ALA A 643 7.20 17.90 -22.40
N ALA A 644 6.51 18.62 -23.29
CA ALA A 644 6.22 18.17 -24.64
C ALA A 644 7.50 17.99 -25.48
N LEU A 645 8.44 18.93 -25.39
CA LEU A 645 9.74 18.83 -26.06
C LEU A 645 10.55 17.64 -25.53
N ALA A 646 10.57 17.43 -24.22
CA ALA A 646 11.25 16.28 -23.61
C ALA A 646 10.61 14.95 -24.02
N ALA A 647 9.27 14.90 -24.12
CA ALA A 647 8.55 13.71 -24.61
C ALA A 647 8.85 13.44 -26.09
N PHE A 648 8.87 14.48 -26.93
CA PHE A 648 9.18 14.39 -28.36
C PHE A 648 10.61 13.91 -28.61
N TRP A 649 11.59 14.54 -27.95
CA TRP A 649 13.00 14.11 -28.02
C TRP A 649 13.23 12.72 -27.42
N GLY A 650 12.44 12.34 -26.42
CA GLY A 650 12.46 11.01 -25.83
C GLY A 650 11.81 9.93 -26.69
N ALA A 651 11.03 10.30 -27.71
CA ALA A 651 10.42 9.38 -28.67
C ALA A 651 11.27 9.22 -29.94
N LEU A 652 12.11 10.22 -30.26
CA LEU A 652 12.98 10.23 -31.45
C LEU A 652 14.29 9.44 -31.29
N GLY A 653 14.70 9.11 -30.06
CA GLY A 653 15.91 8.34 -29.76
C GLY A 653 15.65 7.29 -28.70
#